data_AF-A0A2T4I965-F1
#
_entry.id   AF-A0A2T4I965-F1
#
_cell.length_a   1.000
_cell.length_b   1.000
_cell.length_c   1.000
_cell.angle_alpha   90.00
_cell.angle_beta   90.00
_cell.angle_gamma   90.00
#
_symmetry.space_group_name_H-M   'P 1'
#
loop_
_entity.id
_entity.type
_entity.pdbx_description
1 polymer ?
#
loop_
_entity_poly.entity_id
_entity_poly.type
_entity_poly.pdbx_seq_one_letter_code
_entity_poly.pdbx_strand_id
1 'polypeptide(L)'
;MKKITKFSIIFGGISAAVLASSIPLIVTNTRSKKEVRNYDLGLVAEPINSLNYIKFASVSKVLPSLVEAPLKSGPSENLKRILSIPEIPMGAYTNDIKLTDSDIEKGITSIDKYYTTKEPSANLTSRFYALDGFGNTTGTLSADKSTYHPASILLSNNKVQSANILLNNGQSRWSNNDEVVADDYVDALHYILDLSTGSQRLTNILQRKFANAQTVVDLQNEYIRKFGVTYTNPFQYPKIKEINGKYLYDVFNEKYKKNFYASQIDHILKNSSKYKNKTLSKQEIEQLKKEEKQVLDKLQNAIKKLGLYSGRLYWNYSNREILSSIPYSPDFDPNADETIIMLPNLEYLNPNLSSEQRKNTLQRKAVKIKKYLFSDPRQKFSKEFDKLLQQSRELKSHINTTYSENNLENYNKEVNKAYKNSDTLSNEFIDSFDAKKYRWHRELALDEYSLRVEYAASEPTSISNVVQDMLSTLFPINRKFVELNGGINDFGLTKERFLTTGAFNLDDAVLGPQGYLLLSKNPNYYSAPKTISNKIKIFFSSNPNINAALYDDKYIAATRIPAISQLPYWTNQEYRKYMKKSAGFGTIALAFNLDQERYDSLDKNSDSRYIYDSDLRNAIYYAINRDEMLNIVGWNSSYPVITWTAFGQGSSSFGDAIEIAFDHDEMYTKVDNKKAIPVQNYKHIDHLSKSYNFEHVDRTDKGFDLNIANKYLDLFKQKHPNVKSLTLKYISNSTDEQQNAGIALQDFMRKAFNGFINIEIKSLPENVYEYARTKGEFDLLYRNFDAFGSDAYSYVRVFFRTDGIDSKNAKTTGFRNNPSASFTYEKYFSEIGYKLDESGKVVIDQKHKNEAEKLRTRLRINEKLWNKILELSFRKTKYKDKGVNKEESLSEYTERVNAFFTNQYTSKEINEEKWTEQSSFGIIGALEKIIRDAAPVVPLMEVDTYWEISRVNGSDNLFTYSLQFAYDTAFPPSPKLPTDIKETE
;
A
#
# COMPACT_ATOMS: atom_id res chain seq x y z
N MET A 1 20.23 38.99 27.21
CA MET A 1 20.20 40.45 26.95
C MET A 1 19.44 40.72 25.67
N LYS A 2 18.64 41.78 25.67
CA LYS A 2 17.53 42.10 24.74
C LYS A 2 18.00 42.44 23.32
N LYS A 3 17.25 42.00 22.31
CA LYS A 3 16.46 42.91 21.45
C LYS A 3 15.35 42.13 20.72
N ILE A 4 14.12 42.41 21.15
CA ILE A 4 12.84 42.05 20.51
C ILE A 4 12.45 43.26 19.68
N THR A 5 12.02 43.05 18.42
CA THR A 5 11.30 44.07 17.66
C THR A 5 10.02 43.45 17.12
N LYS A 6 8.89 44.04 17.55
CA LYS A 6 7.51 43.65 17.25
C LYS A 6 7.14 44.00 15.81
N PHE A 7 6.38 43.13 15.15
CA PHE A 7 5.54 43.48 14.00
C PHE A 7 4.15 43.87 14.53
N SER A 8 3.70 45.08 14.19
CA SER A 8 2.33 45.54 14.42
C SER A 8 1.54 45.42 13.11
N ILE A 9 0.44 44.68 13.17
CA ILE A 9 -0.61 44.60 12.16
C ILE A 9 -1.49 45.84 12.30
N ILE A 10 -1.73 46.57 11.21
CA ILE A 10 -2.78 47.59 11.15
C ILE A 10 -3.82 47.12 10.14
N PHE A 11 -4.98 46.70 10.66
CA PHE A 11 -6.24 46.68 9.93
C PHE A 11 -6.75 48.12 9.85
N GLY A 12 -7.09 48.57 8.65
CA GLY A 12 -7.77 49.84 8.42
C GLY A 12 -8.69 49.73 7.22
N GLY A 13 -9.96 49.42 7.46
CA GLY A 13 -11.01 49.55 6.47
C GLY A 13 -11.53 50.99 6.43
N ILE A 14 -11.67 51.54 5.23
CA ILE A 14 -12.56 52.68 4.95
C ILE A 14 -13.24 52.41 3.60
N SER A 15 -14.56 52.32 3.65
CA SER A 15 -15.46 52.37 2.50
C SER A 15 -15.68 53.82 2.08
N ALA A 16 -15.62 54.15 0.78
CA ALA A 16 -16.65 54.92 0.06
C ALA A 16 -16.16 55.48 -1.30
N ALA A 17 -17.08 55.41 -2.26
CA ALA A 17 -17.32 56.32 -3.40
C ALA A 17 -16.51 56.14 -4.71
N VAL A 18 -17.27 55.68 -5.70
CA VAL A 18 -17.12 55.75 -7.15
C VAL A 18 -16.72 57.16 -7.62
N LEU A 19 -15.73 57.26 -8.52
CA LEU A 19 -15.76 58.15 -9.68
C LEU A 19 -14.76 57.63 -10.74
N ALA A 20 -15.29 57.25 -11.89
CA ALA A 20 -14.53 56.86 -13.07
C ALA A 20 -13.78 58.08 -13.63
N SER A 21 -12.46 57.97 -13.75
CA SER A 21 -11.68 58.78 -14.69
C SER A 21 -10.55 57.92 -15.24
N SER A 22 -10.58 57.76 -16.56
CA SER A 22 -9.56 57.13 -17.38
C SER A 22 -8.25 57.89 -17.26
N ILE A 23 -7.25 57.31 -16.60
CA ILE A 23 -5.85 57.76 -16.69
C ILE A 23 -5.10 56.70 -17.49
N PRO A 24 -4.45 57.06 -18.61
CA PRO A 24 -3.65 56.11 -19.36
C PRO A 24 -2.43 55.76 -18.50
N LEU A 25 -2.38 54.52 -18.02
CA LEU A 25 -1.19 53.98 -17.37
C LEU A 25 -0.11 53.82 -18.46
N ILE A 26 0.74 54.83 -18.58
CA ILE A 26 2.07 54.67 -19.15
C ILE A 26 2.79 53.71 -18.22
N VAL A 27 2.86 52.45 -18.63
CA VAL A 27 3.68 51.42 -17.98
C VAL A 27 5.14 51.82 -18.22
N THR A 28 5.69 52.65 -17.34
CA THR A 28 7.14 52.76 -17.20
C THR A 28 7.64 51.42 -16.73
N ASN A 29 8.34 50.75 -17.63
CA ASN A 29 8.99 49.46 -17.48
C ASN A 29 10.10 49.56 -16.42
N THR A 30 9.73 49.64 -15.14
CA THR A 30 10.67 49.36 -14.05
C THR A 30 10.95 47.87 -14.12
N ARG A 31 12.06 47.51 -14.77
CA ARG A 31 12.70 46.20 -14.68
C ARG A 31 12.66 45.76 -13.22
N SER A 32 11.75 44.85 -12.88
CA SER A 32 11.82 44.14 -11.62
C SER A 32 13.21 43.50 -11.59
N LYS A 33 13.94 43.71 -10.49
CA LYS A 33 15.16 42.94 -10.24
C LYS A 33 14.73 41.47 -10.28
N LYS A 34 15.15 40.73 -11.31
CA LYS A 34 15.05 39.26 -11.36
C LYS A 34 15.61 38.76 -10.04
N GLU A 35 14.76 38.29 -9.12
CA GLU A 35 15.25 37.39 -8.08
C GLU A 35 15.88 36.20 -8.80
N VAL A 36 17.18 36.01 -8.57
CA VAL A 36 17.94 34.96 -9.24
C VAL A 36 17.50 33.63 -8.65
N ARG A 37 16.62 32.93 -9.39
CA ARG A 37 16.26 31.54 -9.10
C ARG A 37 17.54 30.72 -8.96
N ASN A 38 17.73 30.08 -7.79
CA ASN A 38 18.94 29.33 -7.44
C ASN A 38 18.76 27.80 -7.55
N TYR A 39 17.83 27.36 -8.39
CA TYR A 39 17.49 25.95 -8.62
C TYR A 39 17.07 25.71 -10.07
N ASP A 40 17.36 24.51 -10.60
CA ASP A 40 17.15 24.16 -12.00
C ASP A 40 15.68 23.84 -12.29
N LEU A 41 15.00 23.17 -11.36
CA LEU A 41 13.60 22.75 -11.50
C LEU A 41 12.77 23.12 -10.27
N GLY A 42 11.65 23.80 -10.51
CA GLY A 42 10.65 24.14 -9.49
C GLY A 42 9.37 23.36 -9.70
N LEU A 43 8.82 22.77 -8.64
CA LEU A 43 7.58 22.00 -8.66
C LEU A 43 6.70 22.34 -7.46
N VAL A 44 5.47 21.85 -7.46
CA VAL A 44 4.53 22.05 -6.36
C VAL A 44 3.90 20.75 -5.89
N ALA A 45 3.94 20.51 -4.58
CA ALA A 45 3.28 19.41 -3.91
C ALA A 45 2.31 19.93 -2.85
N GLU A 46 1.38 19.09 -2.42
CA GLU A 46 0.56 19.40 -1.27
C GLU A 46 1.43 19.49 0.00
N PRO A 47 1.06 20.34 0.97
CA PRO A 47 1.78 20.44 2.23
C PRO A 47 1.92 19.11 2.98
N ILE A 48 3.15 18.77 3.37
CA ILE A 48 3.43 17.64 4.24
C ILE A 48 3.95 18.12 5.59
N ASN A 49 3.53 17.43 6.67
CA ASN A 49 3.94 17.74 8.04
C ASN A 49 4.99 16.77 8.59
N SER A 50 5.33 15.72 7.83
CA SER A 50 6.34 14.72 8.16
C SER A 50 6.80 14.03 6.88
N LEU A 51 8.08 13.64 6.81
CA LEU A 51 8.68 12.79 5.79
C LEU A 51 8.50 11.29 6.07
N ASN A 52 7.80 10.92 7.14
CA ASN A 52 7.57 9.53 7.54
C ASN A 52 6.67 8.79 6.55
N TYR A 53 7.27 8.26 5.49
CA TYR A 53 6.55 7.54 4.45
C TYR A 53 6.00 6.19 4.90
N ILE A 54 6.41 5.65 6.05
CA ILE A 54 5.82 4.43 6.60
C ILE A 54 4.45 4.73 7.23
N LYS A 55 4.34 5.83 7.96
CA LYS A 55 3.10 6.20 8.66
C LYS A 55 2.14 6.98 7.79
N PHE A 56 2.62 7.91 6.96
CA PHE A 56 1.78 8.88 6.27
C PHE A 56 1.77 8.69 4.75
N ALA A 57 0.57 8.74 4.17
CA ALA A 57 0.38 8.64 2.72
C ALA A 57 0.71 9.94 1.97
N SER A 58 0.68 11.09 2.66
CA SER A 58 0.91 12.42 2.06
C SER A 58 2.32 12.60 1.45
N VAL A 59 3.30 11.80 1.88
CA VAL A 59 4.67 11.82 1.33
C VAL A 59 4.77 11.16 -0.05
N SER A 60 3.76 10.37 -0.48
CA SER A 60 3.84 9.51 -1.67
C SER A 60 4.24 10.24 -2.95
N LYS A 61 3.77 11.48 -3.13
CA LYS A 61 4.09 12.27 -4.32
C LYS A 61 5.58 12.58 -4.43
N VAL A 62 6.25 12.93 -3.33
CA VAL A 62 7.68 13.33 -3.33
C VAL A 62 8.63 12.18 -3.05
N LEU A 63 8.12 11.07 -2.49
CA LEU A 63 8.91 9.93 -2.03
C LEU A 63 9.89 9.36 -3.07
N PRO A 64 9.52 9.17 -4.36
CA PRO A 64 10.44 8.54 -5.32
C PRO A 64 11.72 9.35 -5.62
N SER A 65 11.74 10.65 -5.31
CA SER A 65 12.96 11.48 -5.40
C SER A 65 13.83 11.41 -4.15
N LEU A 66 13.27 10.93 -3.03
CA LEU A 66 13.95 10.80 -1.74
C LEU A 66 14.47 9.38 -1.52
N VAL A 67 13.61 8.38 -1.76
CA VAL A 67 13.89 6.96 -1.55
C VAL A 67 13.45 6.19 -2.79
N GLU A 68 14.34 5.38 -3.35
CA GLU A 68 14.07 4.58 -4.55
C GLU A 68 13.45 3.21 -4.23
N ALA A 69 12.42 2.87 -4.99
CA ALA A 69 11.89 1.51 -5.10
C ALA A 69 12.77 0.67 -6.06
N PRO A 70 12.53 -0.66 -6.22
CA PRO A 70 13.27 -1.47 -7.18
C PRO A 70 13.24 -0.90 -8.60
N LEU A 71 12.08 -0.45 -9.04
CA LEU A 71 11.89 0.29 -10.29
C LEU A 71 11.55 1.75 -9.99
N LYS A 72 11.77 2.59 -11.00
CA LYS A 72 11.29 3.98 -11.03
C LYS A 72 10.91 4.36 -12.45
N SER A 73 10.19 5.47 -12.60
CA SER A 73 9.79 5.97 -13.92
C SER A 73 11.02 6.24 -14.78
N GLY A 74 10.99 5.74 -16.01
CA GLY A 74 12.03 5.96 -17.01
C GLY A 74 12.00 7.40 -17.55
N PRO A 75 13.03 7.79 -18.31
CA PRO A 75 13.00 9.03 -19.08
C PRO A 75 12.08 8.87 -20.30
N SER A 76 11.61 9.99 -20.84
CA SER A 76 10.86 10.01 -22.10
C SER A 76 11.60 9.33 -23.25
N GLU A 77 10.88 8.81 -24.24
CA GLU A 77 11.45 8.02 -25.34
C GLU A 77 12.59 8.74 -26.09
N ASN A 78 12.46 10.07 -26.27
CA ASN A 78 13.52 10.91 -26.84
C ASN A 78 14.81 10.87 -26.02
N LEU A 79 14.70 10.91 -24.69
CA LEU A 79 15.85 10.82 -23.78
C LEU A 79 16.33 9.38 -23.58
N LYS A 80 15.45 8.37 -23.68
CA LYS A 80 15.80 6.96 -23.50
C LYS A 80 16.92 6.53 -24.45
N ARG A 81 16.90 7.01 -25.70
CA ARG A 81 17.96 6.78 -26.70
C ARG A 81 19.28 7.47 -26.33
N ILE A 82 19.20 8.71 -25.85
CA ILE A 82 20.38 9.53 -25.48
C ILE A 82 21.07 8.97 -24.22
N LEU A 83 20.29 8.50 -23.24
CA LEU A 83 20.78 8.05 -21.93
C LEU A 83 21.15 6.56 -21.89
N SER A 84 20.95 5.84 -23.00
CA SER A 84 21.22 4.40 -23.15
C SER A 84 20.72 3.61 -21.93
N ILE A 85 19.41 3.70 -21.68
CA ILE A 85 18.77 2.98 -20.57
C ILE A 85 18.80 1.47 -20.86
N PRO A 86 19.25 0.62 -19.91
CA PRO A 86 19.33 -0.82 -20.13
C PRO A 86 17.93 -1.46 -20.20
N GLU A 87 17.78 -2.49 -21.02
CA GLU A 87 16.62 -3.39 -20.95
C GLU A 87 16.70 -4.24 -19.67
N ILE A 88 15.55 -4.48 -19.04
CA ILE A 88 15.45 -5.14 -17.74
C ILE A 88 14.58 -6.40 -17.87
N PRO A 89 15.15 -7.59 -18.16
CA PRO A 89 14.38 -8.81 -18.37
C PRO A 89 13.94 -9.42 -17.04
N MET A 90 12.63 -9.68 -16.91
CA MET A 90 12.04 -10.45 -15.81
C MET A 90 11.68 -11.85 -16.34
N GLY A 91 12.40 -12.88 -15.89
CA GLY A 91 12.15 -14.27 -16.25
C GLY A 91 10.74 -14.73 -15.87
N ALA A 92 10.14 -15.56 -16.71
CA ALA A 92 8.79 -16.09 -16.53
C ALA A 92 8.82 -17.62 -16.50
N TYR A 93 8.49 -18.18 -15.34
CA TYR A 93 8.34 -19.62 -15.10
C TYR A 93 6.86 -19.96 -15.01
N THR A 94 6.42 -21.04 -15.65
CA THR A 94 5.01 -21.46 -15.60
C THR A 94 4.80 -22.49 -14.49
N ASN A 95 3.81 -22.27 -13.63
CA ASN A 95 3.24 -23.26 -12.74
C ASN A 95 1.95 -23.84 -13.36
N ASP A 96 2.05 -25.08 -13.81
CA ASP A 96 0.98 -25.87 -14.43
C ASP A 96 0.37 -26.90 -13.47
N ILE A 97 0.74 -26.85 -12.18
CA ILE A 97 0.37 -27.87 -11.21
C ILE A 97 -1.06 -27.69 -10.71
N LYS A 98 -1.81 -28.79 -10.75
CA LYS A 98 -3.14 -28.90 -10.14
C LYS A 98 -3.07 -29.52 -8.76
N LEU A 99 -3.80 -28.93 -7.82
CA LEU A 99 -4.01 -29.47 -6.48
C LEU A 99 -5.06 -30.58 -6.53
N THR A 100 -4.87 -31.61 -5.71
CA THR A 100 -5.89 -32.61 -5.41
C THR A 100 -6.71 -32.18 -4.19
N ASP A 101 -7.89 -32.75 -3.98
CA ASP A 101 -8.70 -32.46 -2.79
C ASP A 101 -7.92 -32.74 -1.50
N SER A 102 -7.08 -33.79 -1.48
CA SER A 102 -6.20 -34.10 -0.36
C SER A 102 -5.12 -33.04 -0.11
N ASP A 103 -4.61 -32.40 -1.17
CA ASP A 103 -3.64 -31.31 -1.03
C ASP A 103 -4.29 -30.09 -0.38
N ILE A 104 -5.51 -29.76 -0.82
CA ILE A 104 -6.31 -28.64 -0.28
C ILE A 104 -6.64 -28.89 1.19
N GLU A 105 -7.07 -30.11 1.55
CA GLU A 105 -7.34 -30.50 2.95
C GLU A 105 -6.11 -30.38 3.85
N LYS A 106 -4.90 -30.58 3.30
CA LYS A 106 -3.63 -30.41 4.02
C LYS A 106 -3.11 -28.96 4.02
N GLY A 107 -3.82 -28.04 3.36
CA GLY A 107 -3.40 -26.65 3.21
C GLY A 107 -2.15 -26.46 2.35
N ILE A 108 -1.89 -27.41 1.42
CA ILE A 108 -0.78 -27.31 0.47
C ILE A 108 -1.21 -26.37 -0.65
N THR A 109 -0.40 -25.33 -0.91
CA THR A 109 -0.66 -24.41 -2.02
C THR A 109 -0.07 -24.93 -3.32
N SER A 110 -0.52 -24.41 -4.47
CA SER A 110 0.03 -24.79 -5.78
C SER A 110 1.50 -24.39 -5.93
N ILE A 111 1.94 -23.33 -5.25
CA ILE A 111 3.35 -22.92 -5.21
C ILE A 111 4.20 -23.83 -4.31
N ASP A 112 3.64 -24.36 -3.20
CA ASP A 112 4.33 -25.38 -2.40
C ASP A 112 4.57 -26.64 -3.23
N LYS A 113 3.53 -27.10 -3.93
CA LYS A 113 3.63 -28.29 -4.78
C LYS A 113 4.62 -28.08 -5.93
N TYR A 114 4.69 -26.87 -6.50
CA TYR A 114 5.70 -26.47 -7.49
C TYR A 114 7.12 -26.75 -7.04
N TYR A 115 7.56 -26.19 -5.92
CA TYR A 115 8.93 -26.36 -5.44
C TYR A 115 9.23 -27.79 -4.94
N THR A 116 8.21 -28.60 -4.66
CA THR A 116 8.42 -30.02 -4.32
C THR A 116 8.51 -30.95 -5.53
N THR A 117 8.08 -30.50 -6.72
CA THR A 117 7.96 -31.36 -7.91
C THR A 117 8.82 -30.94 -9.09
N LYS A 118 9.14 -29.65 -9.22
CA LYS A 118 9.99 -29.12 -10.29
C LYS A 118 11.43 -29.01 -9.77
N GLU A 119 12.37 -29.57 -10.52
CA GLU A 119 13.80 -29.39 -10.29
C GLU A 119 14.25 -27.99 -10.73
N PRO A 120 15.31 -27.41 -10.11
CA PRO A 120 15.78 -26.08 -10.44
C PRO A 120 16.38 -26.03 -11.86
N SER A 121 16.11 -24.95 -12.58
CA SER A 121 16.76 -24.72 -13.88
C SER A 121 18.21 -24.29 -13.72
N ALA A 122 19.11 -25.02 -14.39
CA ALA A 122 20.53 -24.67 -14.47
C ALA A 122 20.77 -23.34 -15.21
N ASN A 123 19.89 -22.97 -16.15
CA ASN A 123 20.01 -21.77 -16.98
C ASN A 123 18.85 -20.79 -16.76
N LEU A 124 19.05 -19.54 -17.20
CA LEU A 124 18.00 -18.53 -17.30
C LEU A 124 16.87 -19.05 -18.22
N THR A 125 15.62 -18.71 -17.91
CA THR A 125 14.50 -19.00 -18.81
C THR A 125 14.60 -18.10 -20.05
N SER A 126 14.29 -18.65 -21.23
CA SER A 126 14.17 -17.87 -22.46
C SER A 126 12.84 -17.10 -22.53
N ARG A 127 11.86 -17.44 -21.70
CA ARG A 127 10.59 -16.70 -21.58
C ARG A 127 10.77 -15.59 -20.56
N PHE A 128 10.66 -14.34 -20.99
CA PHE A 128 10.72 -13.17 -20.12
C PHE A 128 9.79 -12.06 -20.61
N TYR A 129 9.55 -11.07 -19.77
CA TYR A 129 8.98 -9.78 -20.15
C TYR A 129 9.92 -8.66 -19.72
N ALA A 130 10.03 -7.61 -20.54
CA ALA A 130 10.94 -6.49 -20.31
C ALA A 130 10.26 -5.43 -19.42
N LEU A 131 10.83 -5.16 -18.24
CA LEU A 131 10.26 -4.20 -17.27
C LEU A 131 10.37 -2.74 -17.76
N ASP A 132 11.38 -2.45 -18.57
CA ASP A 132 11.57 -1.12 -19.20
C ASP A 132 10.57 -0.85 -20.33
N GLY A 133 9.94 -1.90 -20.88
CA GLY A 133 8.83 -1.79 -21.83
C GLY A 133 7.55 -1.19 -21.23
N PHE A 134 7.47 -1.12 -19.89
CA PHE A 134 6.37 -0.47 -19.15
C PHE A 134 6.69 1.00 -18.80
N GLY A 135 7.68 1.63 -19.45
CA GLY A 135 8.08 3.01 -19.17
C GLY A 135 8.93 3.16 -17.90
N ASN A 136 9.59 2.09 -17.46
CA ASN A 136 10.39 2.07 -16.22
C ASN A 136 11.89 2.04 -16.49
N THR A 137 12.65 2.32 -15.45
CA THR A 137 14.09 2.05 -15.37
C THR A 137 14.48 1.51 -14.00
N THR A 138 15.75 1.19 -13.82
CA THR A 138 16.28 0.69 -12.54
C THR A 138 16.28 1.80 -11.48
N GLY A 139 15.68 1.49 -10.33
CA GLY A 139 15.97 2.16 -9.06
C GLY A 139 17.03 1.35 -8.32
N THR A 140 16.63 0.55 -7.34
CA THR A 140 17.56 -0.36 -6.64
C THR A 140 17.72 -1.73 -7.31
N LEU A 141 16.93 -2.04 -8.34
CA LEU A 141 16.97 -3.30 -9.09
C LEU A 141 18.22 -3.40 -9.98
N SER A 142 18.77 -4.60 -10.12
CA SER A 142 19.89 -4.88 -11.02
C SER A 142 19.42 -5.07 -12.47
N ALA A 143 20.10 -4.41 -13.41
CA ALA A 143 19.95 -4.65 -14.85
C ALA A 143 20.96 -5.67 -15.40
N ASP A 144 21.72 -6.35 -14.54
CA ASP A 144 22.67 -7.39 -14.97
C ASP A 144 21.93 -8.57 -15.61
N LYS A 145 22.44 -9.03 -16.76
CA LYS A 145 21.90 -10.16 -17.54
C LYS A 145 22.88 -11.34 -17.63
N SER A 146 24.02 -11.27 -16.95
CA SER A 146 25.12 -12.23 -17.12
C SER A 146 24.75 -13.62 -16.62
N THR A 147 24.30 -13.74 -15.37
CA THR A 147 24.17 -15.03 -14.67
C THR A 147 22.83 -15.21 -13.96
N TYR A 148 22.28 -14.13 -13.41
CA TYR A 148 20.99 -14.11 -12.73
C TYR A 148 20.18 -12.91 -13.21
N HIS A 149 18.87 -13.10 -13.37
CA HIS A 149 17.92 -12.03 -13.65
C HIS A 149 16.73 -12.17 -12.70
N PRO A 150 16.02 -11.06 -12.41
CA PRO A 150 14.75 -11.10 -11.72
C PRO A 150 13.80 -12.14 -12.37
N ALA A 151 12.99 -12.82 -11.56
CA ALA A 151 12.16 -13.93 -12.05
C ALA A 151 10.76 -13.93 -11.41
N SER A 152 9.76 -14.41 -12.14
CA SER A 152 8.38 -14.58 -11.67
C SER A 152 7.85 -15.97 -11.99
N ILE A 153 6.95 -16.45 -11.13
CA ILE A 153 6.19 -17.68 -11.36
C ILE A 153 4.75 -17.31 -11.70
N LEU A 154 4.30 -17.74 -12.88
CA LEU A 154 2.99 -17.46 -13.44
C LEU A 154 2.13 -18.72 -13.47
N LEU A 155 0.86 -18.58 -13.13
CA LEU A 155 -0.17 -19.59 -13.42
C LEU A 155 -0.45 -19.66 -14.92
N SER A 156 -1.17 -20.71 -15.34
CA SER A 156 -1.60 -20.89 -16.73
C SER A 156 -2.47 -19.74 -17.27
N ASN A 157 -3.12 -18.96 -16.39
CA ASN A 157 -3.90 -17.76 -16.74
C ASN A 157 -3.08 -16.46 -16.70
N ASN A 158 -1.74 -16.55 -16.68
CA ASN A 158 -0.78 -15.44 -16.61
C ASN A 158 -0.86 -14.58 -15.33
N LYS A 159 -1.60 -15.00 -14.30
CA LYS A 159 -1.51 -14.39 -12.96
C LYS A 159 -0.19 -14.79 -12.29
N VAL A 160 0.45 -13.85 -11.61
CA VAL A 160 1.73 -14.04 -10.93
C VAL A 160 1.49 -14.53 -9.51
N GLN A 161 2.13 -15.64 -9.15
CA GLN A 161 2.10 -16.20 -7.79
C GLN A 161 3.25 -15.69 -6.93
N SER A 162 4.43 -15.48 -7.53
CA SER A 162 5.56 -14.88 -6.84
C SER A 162 6.52 -14.19 -7.80
N ALA A 163 7.29 -13.25 -7.26
CA ALA A 163 8.35 -12.52 -7.95
C ALA A 163 9.60 -12.48 -7.07
N ASN A 164 10.73 -12.92 -7.62
CA ASN A 164 12.06 -12.75 -7.06
C ASN A 164 12.72 -11.53 -7.71
N ILE A 165 12.92 -10.50 -6.90
CA ILE A 165 13.49 -9.21 -7.28
C ILE A 165 14.98 -9.24 -6.89
N LEU A 166 15.86 -9.00 -7.87
CA LEU A 166 17.30 -8.93 -7.64
C LEU A 166 17.75 -7.47 -7.58
N LEU A 167 18.23 -7.04 -6.42
CA LEU A 167 18.79 -5.72 -6.18
C LEU A 167 20.20 -5.61 -6.78
N ASN A 168 20.69 -4.39 -6.93
CA ASN A 168 21.95 -4.04 -7.57
C ASN A 168 23.21 -4.31 -6.71
N ASN A 169 23.18 -5.33 -5.86
CA ASN A 169 24.31 -5.82 -5.05
C ASN A 169 25.05 -4.69 -4.28
N GLY A 170 24.30 -3.80 -3.61
CA GLY A 170 24.86 -2.76 -2.74
C GLY A 170 25.37 -1.51 -3.48
N GLN A 171 25.10 -1.37 -4.78
CA GLN A 171 25.36 -0.13 -5.51
C GLN A 171 24.44 1.02 -5.05
N SER A 172 23.19 0.70 -4.70
CA SER A 172 22.31 1.63 -3.99
C SER A 172 22.68 1.69 -2.51
N ARG A 173 22.85 2.91 -2.00
CA ARG A 173 23.23 3.18 -0.61
C ARG A 173 22.33 4.24 0.00
N TRP A 174 22.07 4.09 1.29
CA TRP A 174 21.51 5.12 2.13
C TRP A 174 22.47 6.32 2.25
N SER A 175 21.96 7.49 2.57
CA SER A 175 22.77 8.71 2.76
C SER A 175 23.76 8.63 3.94
N ASN A 176 23.64 7.61 4.79
CA ASN A 176 24.63 7.26 5.82
C ASN A 176 25.67 6.21 5.34
N ASN A 177 25.69 5.89 4.04
CA ASN A 177 26.52 4.90 3.35
C ASN A 177 26.20 3.42 3.60
N ASP A 178 25.19 3.10 4.43
CA ASP A 178 24.70 1.73 4.55
C ASP A 178 24.17 1.24 3.19
N GLU A 179 24.39 -0.03 2.87
CA GLU A 179 23.88 -0.65 1.63
C GLU A 179 22.38 -0.85 1.72
N VAL A 180 21.67 -0.63 0.61
CA VAL A 180 20.25 -0.98 0.52
C VAL A 180 20.14 -2.47 0.25
N VAL A 181 19.50 -3.20 1.15
CA VAL A 181 19.35 -4.66 1.10
C VAL A 181 17.89 -5.08 1.08
N ALA A 182 17.60 -6.33 0.71
CA ALA A 182 16.26 -6.90 0.69
C ALA A 182 15.57 -6.83 2.06
N ASP A 183 16.35 -6.88 3.15
CA ASP A 183 15.85 -6.75 4.50
C ASP A 183 15.19 -5.39 4.75
N ASP A 184 15.68 -4.31 4.15
CA ASP A 184 15.11 -2.98 4.32
C ASP A 184 13.65 -2.91 3.79
N TYR A 185 13.33 -3.70 2.77
CA TYR A 185 11.97 -3.81 2.23
C TYR A 185 11.06 -4.65 3.13
N VAL A 186 11.60 -5.75 3.65
CA VAL A 186 10.90 -6.61 4.63
C VAL A 186 10.60 -5.78 5.89
N ASP A 187 11.58 -5.01 6.37
CA ASP A 187 11.47 -4.14 7.54
C ASP A 187 10.40 -3.06 7.38
N ALA A 188 10.29 -2.45 6.19
CA ALA A 188 9.29 -1.45 5.86
C ALA A 188 7.87 -2.04 5.94
N LEU A 189 7.66 -3.20 5.34
CA LEU A 189 6.36 -3.87 5.35
C LEU A 189 5.99 -4.37 6.74
N HIS A 190 6.96 -4.86 7.52
CA HIS A 190 6.73 -5.19 8.93
C HIS A 190 6.28 -3.97 9.74
N TYR A 191 6.88 -2.79 9.55
CA TYR A 191 6.36 -1.59 10.22
C TYR A 191 4.94 -1.22 9.78
N ILE A 192 4.61 -1.35 8.50
CA ILE A 192 3.26 -1.04 8.00
C ILE A 192 2.23 -2.03 8.56
N LEU A 193 2.57 -3.32 8.62
CA LEU A 193 1.69 -4.39 9.09
C LEU A 193 1.59 -4.48 10.62
N ASP A 194 2.52 -3.88 11.37
CA ASP A 194 2.42 -3.73 12.82
C ASP A 194 1.34 -2.71 13.18
N LEU A 195 0.26 -3.18 13.82
CA LEU A 195 -0.87 -2.33 14.19
C LEU A 195 -0.48 -1.22 15.19
N SER A 196 0.59 -1.40 15.95
CA SER A 196 1.09 -0.38 16.89
C SER A 196 1.74 0.82 16.19
N THR A 197 2.21 0.65 14.95
CA THR A 197 2.73 1.76 14.12
C THR A 197 1.63 2.74 13.72
N GLY A 198 0.40 2.25 13.55
CA GLY A 198 -0.73 3.07 13.09
C GLY A 198 -0.55 3.61 11.67
N SER A 199 0.04 2.82 10.76
CA SER A 199 0.31 3.24 9.38
C SER A 199 -0.98 3.50 8.59
N GLN A 200 -1.03 4.65 7.89
CA GLN A 200 -2.09 4.96 6.92
C GLN A 200 -1.97 4.11 5.64
N ARG A 201 -0.83 3.45 5.40
CA ARG A 201 -0.61 2.61 4.22
C ARG A 201 -1.09 1.18 4.38
N LEU A 202 -1.53 0.79 5.57
CA LEU A 202 -1.94 -0.58 5.88
C LEU A 202 -2.94 -1.12 4.85
N THR A 203 -4.01 -0.38 4.58
CA THR A 203 -5.04 -0.77 3.60
C THR A 203 -4.44 -0.97 2.22
N ASN A 204 -3.62 -0.03 1.74
CA ASN A 204 -2.97 -0.13 0.43
C ASN A 204 -2.09 -1.39 0.33
N ILE A 205 -1.32 -1.72 1.37
CA ILE A 205 -0.51 -2.95 1.41
C ILE A 205 -1.37 -4.21 1.40
N LEU A 206 -2.49 -4.23 2.14
CA LEU A 206 -3.41 -5.37 2.14
C LEU A 206 -4.03 -5.61 0.75
N GLN A 207 -4.30 -4.55 -0.01
CA GLN A 207 -4.79 -4.67 -1.39
C GLN A 207 -3.75 -5.23 -2.38
N ARG A 208 -2.45 -5.29 -2.00
CA ARG A 208 -1.40 -5.89 -2.84
C ARG A 208 -1.36 -7.41 -2.76
N LYS A 209 -2.15 -8.02 -1.86
CA LYS A 209 -2.41 -9.47 -1.82
C LYS A 209 -1.17 -10.29 -1.47
N PHE A 210 -0.22 -9.72 -0.74
CA PHE A 210 0.92 -10.48 -0.24
C PHE A 210 0.44 -11.61 0.66
N ALA A 211 1.00 -12.81 0.49
CA ALA A 211 0.57 -14.00 1.20
C ALA A 211 0.62 -13.77 2.72
N ASN A 212 -0.45 -14.18 3.43
CA ASN A 212 -0.64 -14.03 4.88
C ASN A 212 -0.60 -12.60 5.45
N ALA A 213 -0.46 -11.53 4.65
CA ALA A 213 -0.47 -10.17 5.18
C ALA A 213 -1.80 -9.83 5.89
N GLN A 214 -2.93 -10.20 5.28
CA GLN A 214 -4.26 -10.06 5.89
C GLN A 214 -4.39 -10.90 7.17
N THR A 215 -3.92 -12.15 7.14
CA THR A 215 -3.97 -13.07 8.28
C THR A 215 -3.17 -12.54 9.48
N VAL A 216 -1.99 -11.97 9.24
CA VAL A 216 -1.16 -11.33 10.28
C VAL A 216 -1.90 -10.17 10.94
N VAL A 217 -2.56 -9.32 10.15
CA VAL A 217 -3.37 -8.20 10.66
C VAL A 217 -4.60 -8.70 11.41
N ASP A 218 -5.28 -9.73 10.89
CA ASP A 218 -6.46 -10.33 11.51
C ASP A 218 -6.12 -10.97 12.86
N LEU A 219 -4.96 -11.62 12.98
CA LEU A 219 -4.50 -12.22 14.24
C LEU A 219 -4.05 -11.18 15.27
N GLN A 220 -3.43 -10.08 14.84
CA GLN A 220 -3.16 -8.95 15.73
C GLN A 220 -4.46 -8.31 16.23
N ASN A 221 -5.46 -8.14 15.36
CA ASN A 221 -6.79 -7.70 15.77
C ASN A 221 -7.48 -8.71 16.70
N GLU A 222 -7.32 -10.02 16.47
CA GLU A 222 -7.81 -11.06 17.40
C GLU A 222 -7.13 -10.93 18.77
N TYR A 223 -5.82 -10.69 18.80
CA TYR A 223 -5.07 -10.46 20.02
C TYR A 223 -5.59 -9.23 20.78
N ILE A 224 -5.75 -8.09 20.10
CA ILE A 224 -6.35 -6.87 20.68
C ILE A 224 -7.76 -7.17 21.20
N ARG A 225 -8.55 -7.90 20.43
CA ARG A 225 -9.90 -8.32 20.81
C ARG A 225 -9.92 -9.14 22.08
N LYS A 226 -9.06 -10.13 22.22
CA LYS A 226 -9.05 -10.99 23.41
C LYS A 226 -8.43 -10.27 24.61
N PHE A 227 -7.28 -9.63 24.42
CA PHE A 227 -6.45 -9.16 25.53
C PHE A 227 -6.52 -7.66 25.81
N GLY A 228 -7.11 -6.86 24.90
CA GLY A 228 -7.34 -5.43 25.07
C GLY A 228 -6.13 -4.52 24.83
N VAL A 229 -5.02 -5.07 24.34
CA VAL A 229 -3.76 -4.38 24.03
C VAL A 229 -3.15 -4.96 22.76
N THR A 230 -2.29 -4.19 22.08
CA THR A 230 -1.47 -4.69 20.98
C THR A 230 -0.32 -5.55 21.52
N TYR A 231 -0.04 -6.68 20.87
CA TYR A 231 1.17 -7.44 21.17
C TYR A 231 2.41 -6.66 20.74
N THR A 232 3.38 -6.47 21.63
CA THR A 232 4.59 -5.70 21.33
C THR A 232 5.58 -6.55 20.54
N ASN A 233 6.16 -5.99 19.48
CA ASN A 233 7.17 -6.63 18.62
C ASN A 233 6.66 -7.94 17.98
N PRO A 234 5.55 -7.92 17.22
CA PRO A 234 4.99 -9.12 16.60
C PRO A 234 5.99 -9.85 15.71
N PHE A 235 6.90 -9.11 15.05
CA PHE A 235 7.93 -9.65 14.15
C PHE A 235 9.23 -10.08 14.87
N GLN A 236 9.33 -9.98 16.20
CA GLN A 236 10.47 -10.48 16.98
C GLN A 236 11.85 -9.91 16.61
N TYR A 237 11.94 -8.62 16.27
CA TYR A 237 13.24 -7.96 16.08
C TYR A 237 14.03 -7.90 17.40
N PRO A 238 15.31 -8.29 17.41
CA PRO A 238 16.17 -8.10 18.58
C PRO A 238 16.48 -6.61 18.81
N LYS A 239 16.91 -6.27 20.03
CA LYS A 239 17.41 -4.92 20.31
C LYS A 239 18.77 -4.69 19.64
N ILE A 240 19.08 -3.44 19.32
CA ILE A 240 20.38 -3.05 18.78
C ILE A 240 21.37 -2.77 19.94
N LYS A 241 22.62 -3.19 19.77
CA LYS A 241 23.74 -2.95 20.69
C LYS A 241 24.98 -2.53 19.92
N GLU A 242 25.78 -1.64 20.49
CA GLU A 242 27.08 -1.27 19.94
C GLU A 242 28.16 -2.29 20.34
N ILE A 243 28.89 -2.81 19.37
CA ILE A 243 30.00 -3.75 19.53
C ILE A 243 31.13 -3.31 18.60
N ASN A 244 32.30 -2.97 19.15
CA ASN A 244 33.48 -2.53 18.39
C ASN A 244 33.19 -1.37 17.41
N GLY A 245 32.42 -0.37 17.83
CA GLY A 245 32.04 0.79 17.00
C GLY A 245 31.03 0.49 15.90
N LYS A 246 30.45 -0.73 15.85
CA LYS A 246 29.35 -1.10 14.97
C LYS A 246 28.09 -1.42 15.76
N TYR A 247 26.97 -0.86 15.36
CA TYR A 247 25.66 -1.21 15.89
C TYR A 247 25.15 -2.51 15.24
N LEU A 248 24.87 -3.54 16.04
CA LEU A 248 24.42 -4.86 15.60
C LEU A 248 23.17 -5.30 16.37
N TYR A 249 22.36 -6.18 15.79
CA TYR A 249 21.25 -6.81 16.52
C TYR A 249 21.79 -7.79 17.58
N ASP A 250 21.37 -7.63 18.83
CA ASP A 250 21.75 -8.45 19.99
C ASP A 250 20.95 -9.77 20.03
N VAL A 251 21.22 -10.61 19.04
CA VAL A 251 20.53 -11.89 18.81
C VAL A 251 20.83 -12.97 19.86
N PHE A 252 21.88 -12.78 20.65
CA PHE A 252 22.30 -13.72 21.69
C PHE A 252 21.89 -13.30 23.10
N ASN A 253 21.18 -12.19 23.25
CA ASN A 253 20.66 -11.74 24.52
C ASN A 253 19.78 -12.82 25.17
N GLU A 254 20.11 -13.24 26.40
CA GLU A 254 19.32 -14.24 27.13
C GLU A 254 17.85 -13.83 27.30
N LYS A 255 17.56 -12.53 27.46
CA LYS A 255 16.18 -12.04 27.51
C LYS A 255 15.49 -12.19 26.16
N TYR A 256 16.19 -11.95 25.05
CA TYR A 256 15.60 -12.15 23.71
C TYR A 256 15.28 -13.63 23.47
N LYS A 257 16.22 -14.54 23.77
CA LYS A 257 16.02 -15.99 23.62
C LYS A 257 14.86 -16.53 24.45
N LYS A 258 14.79 -16.14 25.73
CA LYS A 258 13.71 -16.55 26.65
C LYS A 258 12.37 -15.91 26.31
N ASN A 259 12.38 -14.76 25.65
CA ASN A 259 11.17 -13.99 25.35
C ASN A 259 10.66 -14.13 23.91
N PHE A 260 11.18 -15.07 23.11
CA PHE A 260 10.72 -15.28 21.74
C PHE A 260 9.25 -15.74 21.73
N TYR A 261 8.35 -14.87 21.26
CA TYR A 261 6.89 -15.02 21.41
C TYR A 261 6.45 -15.33 22.86
N ALA A 262 7.14 -14.80 23.87
CA ALA A 262 6.72 -15.00 25.25
C ALA A 262 5.42 -14.25 25.57
N SER A 263 4.71 -14.79 26.56
CA SER A 263 3.53 -14.18 27.15
C SER A 263 3.83 -12.76 27.65
N GLN A 264 2.98 -11.80 27.28
CA GLN A 264 3.04 -10.42 27.74
C GLN A 264 1.99 -10.16 28.82
N ILE A 265 1.72 -11.15 29.68
CA ILE A 265 0.67 -11.09 30.69
C ILE A 265 0.77 -9.84 31.58
N ASP A 266 1.96 -9.43 32.01
CA ASP A 266 2.14 -8.22 32.82
C ASP A 266 1.72 -6.95 32.06
N HIS A 267 2.00 -6.90 30.76
CA HIS A 267 1.57 -5.80 29.90
C HIS A 267 0.05 -5.79 29.73
N ILE A 268 -0.57 -6.97 29.55
CA ILE A 268 -2.02 -7.15 29.48
C ILE A 268 -2.68 -6.65 30.77
N LEU A 269 -2.26 -7.16 31.94
CA LEU A 269 -2.85 -6.83 33.23
C LEU A 269 -2.72 -5.33 33.57
N LYS A 270 -1.61 -4.69 33.16
CA LYS A 270 -1.34 -3.28 33.45
C LYS A 270 -2.08 -2.31 32.52
N ASN A 271 -2.14 -2.62 31.22
CA ASN A 271 -2.53 -1.64 30.20
C ASN A 271 -3.87 -1.93 29.52
N SER A 272 -4.38 -3.15 29.60
CA SER A 272 -5.67 -3.51 28.99
C SER A 272 -6.83 -2.89 29.74
N SER A 273 -7.73 -2.20 29.04
CA SER A 273 -9.01 -1.75 29.62
C SER A 273 -9.86 -2.91 30.18
N LYS A 274 -9.64 -4.14 29.70
CA LYS A 274 -10.39 -5.33 30.13
C LYS A 274 -9.97 -5.87 31.50
N TYR A 275 -8.69 -5.71 31.83
CA TYR A 275 -8.06 -6.33 33.00
C TYR A 275 -7.45 -5.33 33.97
N LYS A 276 -7.21 -4.09 33.54
CA LYS A 276 -6.71 -3.01 34.39
C LYS A 276 -7.64 -2.84 35.58
N ASN A 277 -7.06 -2.83 36.78
CA ASN A 277 -7.74 -2.76 38.08
C ASN A 277 -8.59 -3.99 38.47
N LYS A 278 -8.52 -5.11 37.73
CA LYS A 278 -9.12 -6.39 38.17
C LYS A 278 -8.07 -7.24 38.89
N THR A 279 -8.46 -7.82 40.03
CA THR A 279 -7.68 -8.85 40.70
C THR A 279 -8.07 -10.21 40.12
N LEU A 280 -7.16 -10.85 39.39
CA LEU A 280 -7.35 -12.19 38.85
C LEU A 280 -6.69 -13.24 39.74
N SER A 281 -7.33 -14.39 39.89
CA SER A 281 -6.74 -15.56 40.53
C SER A 281 -5.58 -16.13 39.71
N LYS A 282 -4.73 -16.94 40.34
CA LYS A 282 -3.65 -17.66 39.64
C LYS A 282 -4.17 -18.54 38.50
N GLN A 283 -5.34 -19.17 38.68
CA GLN A 283 -5.95 -20.02 37.66
C GLN A 283 -6.40 -19.22 36.44
N GLU A 284 -6.99 -18.04 36.64
CA GLU A 284 -7.37 -17.13 35.54
C GLU A 284 -6.16 -16.61 34.79
N ILE A 285 -5.07 -16.29 35.50
CA ILE A 285 -3.81 -15.87 34.87
C ILE A 285 -3.22 -16.98 34.00
N GLU A 286 -3.20 -18.22 34.47
CA GLU A 286 -2.70 -19.35 33.69
C GLU A 286 -3.59 -19.67 32.47
N GLN A 287 -4.92 -19.53 32.62
CA GLN A 287 -5.85 -19.65 31.50
C GLN A 287 -5.62 -18.54 30.45
N LEU A 288 -5.42 -17.30 30.88
CA LEU A 288 -5.08 -16.19 29.98
C LEU A 288 -3.77 -16.44 29.23
N LYS A 289 -2.73 -16.92 29.91
CA LYS A 289 -1.46 -17.29 29.24
C LYS A 289 -1.66 -18.38 28.20
N LYS A 290 -2.50 -19.37 28.48
CA LYS A 290 -2.83 -20.45 27.53
C LYS A 290 -3.56 -19.91 26.30
N GLU A 291 -4.55 -19.04 26.51
CA GLU A 291 -5.28 -18.38 25.41
C GLU A 291 -4.38 -17.46 24.59
N GLU A 292 -3.50 -16.71 25.26
CA GLU A 292 -2.50 -15.84 24.63
C GLU A 292 -1.59 -16.68 23.74
N LYS A 293 -1.02 -17.76 24.28
CA LYS A 293 -0.14 -18.66 23.55
C LYS A 293 -0.80 -19.21 22.28
N GLN A 294 -2.08 -19.60 22.34
CA GLN A 294 -2.80 -20.07 21.15
C GLN A 294 -2.88 -19.04 20.03
N VAL A 295 -3.08 -17.76 20.36
CA VAL A 295 -3.09 -16.68 19.36
C VAL A 295 -1.67 -16.41 18.86
N LEU A 296 -0.68 -16.42 19.74
CA LEU A 296 0.73 -16.20 19.38
C LEU A 296 1.29 -17.31 18.49
N ASP A 297 0.95 -18.58 18.74
CA ASP A 297 1.37 -19.71 17.90
C ASP A 297 0.81 -19.56 16.47
N LYS A 298 -0.45 -19.12 16.33
CA LYS A 298 -1.05 -18.81 15.03
C LYS A 298 -0.37 -17.61 14.36
N LEU A 299 -0.11 -16.55 15.12
CA LEU A 299 0.56 -15.34 14.61
C LEU A 299 1.96 -15.66 14.12
N GLN A 300 2.73 -16.43 14.89
CA GLN A 300 4.05 -16.91 14.51
C GLN A 300 4.00 -17.72 13.21
N ASN A 301 3.03 -18.63 13.06
CA ASN A 301 2.87 -19.41 11.84
C ASN A 301 2.51 -18.53 10.64
N ALA A 302 1.63 -17.54 10.82
CA ALA A 302 1.26 -16.59 9.78
C ALA A 302 2.45 -15.72 9.34
N ILE A 303 3.27 -15.23 10.29
CA ILE A 303 4.47 -14.44 10.00
C ILE A 303 5.52 -15.26 9.24
N LYS A 304 5.73 -16.54 9.60
CA LYS A 304 6.63 -17.43 8.86
C LYS A 304 6.22 -17.67 7.41
N LYS A 305 4.92 -17.51 7.11
CA LYS A 305 4.33 -17.64 5.77
C LYS A 305 3.98 -16.28 5.16
N LEU A 306 4.42 -15.18 5.78
CA LEU A 306 4.26 -13.85 5.21
C LEU A 306 5.07 -13.82 3.92
N GLY A 307 4.42 -13.50 2.80
CA GLY A 307 4.97 -13.61 1.45
C GLY A 307 6.08 -12.61 1.12
N LEU A 308 7.00 -12.35 2.04
CA LEU A 308 8.07 -11.37 1.97
C LEU A 308 9.33 -12.01 2.55
N TYR A 309 10.27 -12.33 1.69
CA TYR A 309 11.45 -13.10 2.07
C TYR A 309 12.73 -12.45 1.56
N SER A 310 13.75 -12.48 2.40
CA SER A 310 15.13 -12.13 2.05
C SER A 310 15.93 -13.41 1.78
N GLY A 311 16.96 -13.33 0.95
CA GLY A 311 17.92 -14.42 0.78
C GLY A 311 19.01 -14.45 1.86
N ARG A 312 19.04 -13.47 2.79
CA ARG A 312 20.01 -13.45 3.90
C ARG A 312 19.89 -14.71 4.75
N LEU A 313 21.02 -15.30 5.13
CA LEU A 313 21.08 -16.52 5.93
C LEU A 313 21.21 -16.28 7.43
N TYR A 314 22.00 -15.29 7.85
CA TYR A 314 22.32 -15.05 9.25
C TYR A 314 22.19 -13.57 9.59
N TRP A 315 21.76 -13.26 10.82
CA TRP A 315 21.73 -11.89 11.32
C TRP A 315 23.12 -11.25 11.28
N ASN A 316 23.16 -9.93 11.07
CA ASN A 316 24.34 -9.08 11.15
C ASN A 316 25.46 -9.28 10.10
N TYR A 317 25.40 -10.34 9.28
CA TYR A 317 26.47 -10.69 8.34
C TYR A 317 25.91 -10.96 6.94
N SER A 318 26.65 -10.56 5.90
CA SER A 318 26.29 -10.82 4.50
C SER A 318 26.49 -12.30 4.15
N ASN A 319 25.77 -12.81 3.15
CA ASN A 319 25.95 -14.19 2.72
C ASN A 319 27.34 -14.43 2.14
N ARG A 320 27.95 -13.42 1.51
CA ARG A 320 29.35 -13.50 1.05
C ARG A 320 30.31 -13.73 2.22
N GLU A 321 30.21 -12.95 3.29
CA GLU A 321 31.07 -13.09 4.48
C GLU A 321 30.92 -14.47 5.11
N ILE A 322 29.69 -14.96 5.24
CA ILE A 322 29.42 -16.27 5.82
C ILE A 322 29.91 -17.39 4.93
N LEU A 323 29.40 -17.50 3.70
CA LEU A 323 29.64 -18.67 2.86
C LEU A 323 31.11 -18.80 2.46
N SER A 324 31.81 -17.69 2.20
CA SER A 324 33.25 -17.71 1.91
C SER A 324 34.12 -18.09 3.11
N SER A 325 33.57 -18.01 4.33
CA SER A 325 34.27 -18.38 5.57
C SER A 325 34.06 -19.84 5.97
N ILE A 326 33.08 -20.54 5.40
CA ILE A 326 32.76 -21.95 5.74
C ILE A 326 33.98 -22.87 5.59
N PRO A 327 34.75 -22.85 4.49
CA PRO A 327 35.92 -23.73 4.34
C PRO A 327 36.95 -23.62 5.47
N TYR A 328 36.97 -22.46 6.14
CA TYR A 328 37.90 -22.15 7.23
C TYR A 328 37.29 -22.35 8.62
N SER A 329 36.06 -22.87 8.70
CA SER A 329 35.23 -22.91 9.91
C SER A 329 34.92 -24.36 10.29
N PRO A 330 35.73 -25.00 11.14
CA PRO A 330 35.67 -26.44 11.36
C PRO A 330 34.46 -26.91 12.19
N ASP A 331 33.90 -26.03 13.02
CA ASP A 331 32.71 -26.29 13.86
C ASP A 331 31.42 -25.69 13.27
N PHE A 332 31.41 -25.36 11.98
CA PHE A 332 30.22 -24.82 11.31
C PHE A 332 29.20 -25.92 11.03
N ASP A 333 28.04 -25.83 11.67
CA ASP A 333 26.84 -26.61 11.34
C ASP A 333 25.78 -25.72 10.65
N PRO A 334 25.42 -25.99 9.37
CA PRO A 334 24.37 -25.24 8.67
C PRO A 334 22.94 -25.58 9.14
N ASN A 335 22.75 -26.69 9.87
CA ASN A 335 21.43 -27.11 10.36
C ASN A 335 21.09 -26.45 11.70
N ALA A 336 22.09 -26.18 12.53
CA ALA A 336 21.91 -25.48 13.80
C ALA A 336 21.34 -24.05 13.61
N ASP A 337 20.48 -23.61 14.54
CA ASP A 337 19.99 -22.23 14.59
C ASP A 337 21.09 -21.23 14.98
N GLU A 338 22.00 -21.69 15.85
CA GLU A 338 23.20 -20.97 16.29
C GLU A 338 24.42 -21.84 16.00
N THR A 339 25.43 -21.25 15.38
CA THR A 339 26.61 -21.99 14.91
C THR A 339 27.86 -21.12 14.99
N ILE A 340 29.04 -21.72 14.79
CA ILE A 340 30.33 -21.04 14.91
C ILE A 340 30.97 -20.91 13.54
N ILE A 341 31.47 -19.72 13.25
CA ILE A 341 32.15 -19.42 12.00
C ILE A 341 33.42 -18.61 12.23
N MET A 342 34.45 -18.85 11.43
CA MET A 342 35.74 -18.16 11.48
C MET A 342 35.73 -16.95 10.52
N LEU A 343 35.32 -15.78 11.00
CA LEU A 343 35.27 -14.55 10.21
C LEU A 343 36.63 -13.85 10.12
N PRO A 344 36.87 -13.01 9.09
CA PRO A 344 38.05 -12.14 9.02
C PRO A 344 38.26 -11.30 10.30
N ASN A 345 39.49 -11.29 10.80
CA ASN A 345 39.86 -10.50 11.97
C ASN A 345 40.14 -9.05 11.57
N LEU A 346 39.31 -8.11 12.02
CA LEU A 346 39.46 -6.68 11.74
C LEU A 346 40.81 -6.11 12.21
N GLU A 347 41.38 -6.65 13.28
CA GLU A 347 42.71 -6.24 13.74
C GLU A 347 43.76 -6.55 12.66
N TYR A 348 43.74 -7.75 12.07
CA TYR A 348 44.67 -8.15 11.02
C TYR A 348 44.58 -7.25 9.76
N LEU A 349 43.37 -6.79 9.46
CA LEU A 349 43.06 -5.92 8.33
C LEU A 349 43.48 -4.45 8.56
N ASN A 350 43.97 -4.09 9.75
CA ASN A 350 44.42 -2.74 10.04
C ASN A 350 45.63 -2.37 9.13
N PRO A 351 45.52 -1.33 8.27
CA PRO A 351 46.59 -0.95 7.36
C PRO A 351 47.85 -0.45 8.08
N ASN A 352 47.72 -0.04 9.35
CA ASN A 352 48.83 0.50 10.15
C ASN A 352 49.64 -0.58 10.89
N LEU A 353 49.30 -1.87 10.75
CA LEU A 353 50.10 -2.96 11.33
C LEU A 353 51.41 -3.15 10.57
N SER A 354 52.53 -3.18 11.29
CA SER A 354 53.84 -3.58 10.74
C SER A 354 53.83 -5.05 10.31
N SER A 355 54.75 -5.42 9.40
CA SER A 355 54.89 -6.81 8.92
C SER A 355 55.16 -7.80 10.06
N GLU A 356 55.82 -7.38 11.13
CA GLU A 356 56.13 -8.21 12.29
C GLU A 356 54.91 -8.38 13.22
N GLN A 357 54.16 -7.29 13.46
CA GLN A 357 52.90 -7.37 14.21
C GLN A 357 51.84 -8.19 13.46
N ARG A 358 51.81 -8.10 12.13
CA ARG A 358 50.87 -8.87 11.29
C ARG A 358 51.15 -10.38 11.35
N LYS A 359 52.41 -10.81 11.45
CA LYS A 359 52.78 -12.23 11.65
C LYS A 359 52.24 -12.81 12.97
N ASN A 360 52.10 -11.97 14.00
CA ASN A 360 51.60 -12.37 15.32
C ASN A 360 50.08 -12.19 15.48
N THR A 361 49.40 -11.61 14.48
CA THR A 361 47.96 -11.37 14.51
C THR A 361 47.23 -12.47 13.76
N LEU A 362 46.18 -13.05 14.33
CA LEU A 362 45.39 -14.11 13.69
C LEU A 362 44.61 -13.54 12.50
N GLN A 363 44.58 -14.27 11.38
CA GLN A 363 43.83 -13.85 10.18
C GLN A 363 42.32 -13.90 10.41
N ARG A 364 41.83 -14.91 11.14
CA ARG A 364 40.40 -15.14 11.39
C ARG A 364 40.10 -15.36 12.88
N LYS A 365 38.89 -14.99 13.31
CA LYS A 365 38.38 -15.19 14.67
C LYS A 365 37.05 -15.92 14.65
N ALA A 366 36.85 -16.82 15.61
CA ALA A 366 35.59 -17.51 15.85
C ALA A 366 34.52 -16.51 16.29
N VAL A 367 33.38 -16.58 15.63
CA VAL A 367 32.21 -15.75 15.88
C VAL A 367 30.99 -16.65 15.92
N LYS A 368 30.17 -16.47 16.95
CA LYS A 368 28.87 -17.13 17.04
C LYS A 368 27.88 -16.36 16.16
N ILE A 369 27.13 -17.07 15.32
CA ILE A 369 26.13 -16.52 14.40
C ILE A 369 24.77 -17.17 14.60
N LYS A 370 23.69 -16.47 14.28
CA LYS A 370 22.29 -16.93 14.41
C LYS A 370 21.55 -16.77 13.10
N LYS A 371 20.77 -17.78 12.70
CA LYS A 371 19.96 -17.74 11.47
C LYS A 371 19.02 -16.55 11.44
N TYR A 372 18.88 -15.96 10.26
CA TYR A 372 17.96 -14.86 10.02
C TYR A 372 16.51 -15.36 10.02
N LEU A 373 15.59 -14.61 10.63
CA LEU A 373 14.21 -15.07 10.85
C LEU A 373 13.38 -15.06 9.57
N PHE A 374 13.68 -14.15 8.64
CA PHE A 374 12.91 -13.89 7.43
C PHE A 374 13.62 -14.35 6.16
N SER A 375 14.51 -15.33 6.29
CA SER A 375 15.07 -16.06 5.16
C SER A 375 13.97 -16.79 4.42
N ASP A 376 14.08 -16.92 3.09
CA ASP A 376 13.14 -17.74 2.31
C ASP A 376 13.15 -19.19 2.81
N PRO A 377 12.05 -19.69 3.41
CA PRO A 377 12.02 -21.00 4.04
C PRO A 377 12.04 -22.15 3.03
N ARG A 378 11.74 -21.89 1.75
CA ARG A 378 11.76 -22.90 0.69
C ARG A 378 13.14 -23.02 0.03
N GLN A 379 14.02 -22.04 0.26
CA GLN A 379 15.35 -22.04 -0.35
C GLN A 379 16.28 -23.03 0.36
N LYS A 380 16.94 -23.87 -0.44
CA LYS A 380 17.93 -24.86 0.02
C LYS A 380 19.32 -24.49 -0.47
N PHE A 381 20.33 -25.20 0.05
CA PHE A 381 21.68 -25.13 -0.48
C PHE A 381 21.80 -25.97 -1.76
N SER A 382 22.63 -25.52 -2.71
CA SER A 382 22.94 -26.26 -3.93
C SER A 382 24.00 -27.35 -3.68
N LYS A 383 24.29 -28.18 -4.68
CA LYS A 383 25.35 -29.21 -4.59
C LYS A 383 26.74 -28.61 -4.42
N GLU A 384 26.96 -27.38 -4.89
CA GLU A 384 28.22 -26.65 -4.74
C GLU A 384 28.51 -26.33 -3.27
N PHE A 385 27.48 -26.19 -2.44
CA PHE A 385 27.62 -25.94 -1.02
C PHE A 385 28.27 -27.11 -0.28
N ASP A 386 28.01 -28.35 -0.72
CA ASP A 386 28.60 -29.55 -0.13
C ASP A 386 30.13 -29.52 -0.20
N LYS A 387 30.71 -28.88 -1.22
CA LYS A 387 32.16 -28.69 -1.34
C LYS A 387 32.72 -27.79 -0.24
N LEU A 388 31.99 -26.73 0.16
CA LEU A 388 32.39 -25.87 1.26
C LEU A 388 32.38 -26.64 2.59
N LEU A 389 31.33 -27.45 2.81
CA LEU A 389 31.22 -28.30 4.00
C LEU A 389 32.29 -29.38 4.04
N GLN A 390 32.64 -29.97 2.88
CA GLN A 390 33.71 -30.95 2.80
C GLN A 390 35.04 -30.32 3.27
N GLN A 391 35.39 -29.13 2.78
CA GLN A 391 36.60 -28.42 3.19
C GLN A 391 36.59 -28.06 4.69
N SER A 392 35.45 -27.62 5.21
CA SER A 392 35.25 -27.39 6.66
C SER A 392 35.52 -28.65 7.48
N ARG A 393 34.98 -29.80 7.06
CA ARG A 393 35.17 -31.10 7.73
C ARG A 393 36.61 -31.62 7.62
N GLU A 394 37.26 -31.42 6.48
CA GLU A 394 38.68 -31.72 6.28
C GLU A 394 39.53 -30.87 7.21
N LEU A 395 39.24 -29.58 7.37
CA LEU A 395 39.92 -28.75 8.37
C LEU A 395 39.67 -29.25 9.80
N LYS A 396 38.43 -29.66 10.12
CA LYS A 396 38.08 -30.19 11.44
C LYS A 396 38.88 -31.45 11.80
N SER A 397 39.21 -32.30 10.84
CA SER A 397 40.03 -33.51 11.10
C SER A 397 41.50 -33.21 11.43
N HIS A 398 41.97 -31.98 11.15
CA HIS A 398 43.33 -31.53 11.45
C HIS A 398 43.46 -30.79 12.79
N ILE A 399 42.36 -30.61 13.52
CA ILE A 399 42.34 -29.96 14.84
C ILE A 399 41.72 -30.89 15.87
N ASN A 400 42.22 -30.84 17.10
CA ASN A 400 41.72 -31.64 18.22
C ASN A 400 40.78 -30.86 19.14
N THR A 401 40.76 -29.52 19.02
CA THR A 401 39.89 -28.66 19.83
C THR A 401 38.53 -28.42 19.16
N THR A 402 37.47 -28.43 19.98
CA THR A 402 36.13 -27.96 19.62
C THR A 402 35.85 -26.63 20.31
N TYR A 403 35.15 -25.73 19.62
CA TYR A 403 34.79 -24.43 20.14
C TYR A 403 34.01 -24.53 21.45
N SER A 404 34.40 -23.69 22.42
CA SER A 404 33.61 -23.33 23.59
C SER A 404 33.93 -21.89 23.98
N GLU A 405 33.02 -21.22 24.68
CA GLU A 405 33.26 -19.83 25.13
C GLU A 405 34.47 -19.73 26.09
N ASN A 406 34.78 -20.82 26.82
CA ASN A 406 35.88 -20.87 27.79
C ASN A 406 37.26 -21.14 27.15
N ASN A 407 37.33 -21.59 25.89
CA ASN A 407 38.59 -21.91 25.20
C ASN A 407 38.82 -21.09 23.93
N LEU A 408 38.10 -19.97 23.76
CA LEU A 408 38.09 -19.14 22.56
C LEU A 408 39.49 -18.79 22.02
N GLU A 409 40.41 -18.37 22.90
CA GLU A 409 41.76 -17.98 22.49
C GLU A 409 42.58 -19.18 21.98
N ASN A 410 42.51 -20.30 22.69
CA ASN A 410 43.20 -21.53 22.28
C ASN A 410 42.64 -22.09 20.97
N TYR A 411 41.30 -22.13 20.85
CA TYR A 411 40.61 -22.53 19.64
C TYR A 411 41.03 -21.67 18.44
N ASN A 412 41.00 -20.34 18.58
CA ASN A 412 41.40 -19.43 17.50
C ASN A 412 42.86 -19.66 17.06
N LYS A 413 43.79 -19.86 18.01
CA LYS A 413 45.20 -20.14 17.70
C LYS A 413 45.37 -21.47 16.96
N GLU A 414 44.72 -22.53 17.42
CA GLU A 414 44.82 -23.86 16.82
C GLU A 414 44.25 -23.90 15.40
N VAL A 415 43.07 -23.32 15.19
CA VAL A 415 42.44 -23.26 13.86
C VAL A 415 43.28 -22.43 12.89
N ASN A 416 43.79 -21.27 13.31
CA ASN A 416 44.64 -20.46 12.43
C ASN A 416 45.97 -21.16 12.09
N LYS A 417 46.53 -21.96 13.01
CA LYS A 417 47.71 -22.79 12.74
C LYS A 417 47.42 -23.86 11.70
N ALA A 418 46.21 -24.44 11.71
CA ALA A 418 45.79 -25.45 10.75
C ALA A 418 45.69 -24.91 9.29
N TYR A 419 45.65 -23.59 9.10
CA TYR A 419 45.69 -22.96 7.76
C TYR A 419 47.07 -23.05 7.07
N LYS A 420 48.12 -23.54 7.75
CA LYS A 420 49.47 -23.77 7.17
C LYS A 420 50.06 -22.55 6.44
N ASN A 421 49.88 -21.34 7.00
CA ASN A 421 50.33 -20.06 6.43
C ASN A 421 49.70 -19.67 5.07
N SER A 422 48.59 -20.30 4.67
CA SER A 422 47.81 -19.82 3.53
C SER A 422 47.17 -18.45 3.81
N ASP A 423 47.03 -17.63 2.77
CA ASP A 423 46.22 -16.43 2.85
C ASP A 423 44.75 -16.82 2.77
N THR A 424 44.07 -16.69 3.91
CA THR A 424 42.65 -17.01 4.03
C THR A 424 41.76 -15.80 3.78
N LEU A 425 42.32 -14.61 3.58
CA LEU A 425 41.58 -13.35 3.45
C LEU A 425 41.59 -12.83 2.01
N SER A 426 42.59 -13.17 1.20
CA SER A 426 42.63 -12.88 -0.24
C SER A 426 43.27 -14.04 -0.99
N ASN A 427 42.50 -14.64 -1.89
CA ASN A 427 42.90 -15.71 -2.80
C ASN A 427 41.85 -15.82 -3.92
N GLU A 428 42.15 -16.59 -4.98
CA GLU A 428 41.28 -16.75 -6.15
C GLU A 428 39.83 -17.11 -5.77
N PHE A 429 39.64 -17.96 -4.76
CA PHE A 429 38.32 -18.36 -4.27
C PHE A 429 37.58 -17.22 -3.56
N ILE A 430 38.24 -16.48 -2.67
CA ILE A 430 37.63 -15.35 -1.92
C ILE A 430 37.33 -14.17 -2.85
N ASP A 431 38.25 -13.86 -3.75
CA ASP A 431 38.18 -12.66 -4.59
C ASP A 431 37.08 -12.80 -5.65
N SER A 432 36.91 -14.01 -6.21
CA SER A 432 35.86 -14.34 -7.20
C SER A 432 34.56 -14.91 -6.60
N PHE A 433 34.41 -14.87 -5.27
CA PHE A 433 33.31 -15.52 -4.58
C PHE A 433 31.93 -14.95 -4.95
N ASP A 434 31.02 -15.83 -5.37
CA ASP A 434 29.62 -15.51 -5.66
C ASP A 434 28.69 -16.34 -4.76
N ALA A 435 28.05 -15.68 -3.81
CA ALA A 435 27.15 -16.31 -2.84
C ALA A 435 25.93 -16.97 -3.50
N LYS A 436 25.45 -16.47 -4.65
CA LYS A 436 24.22 -16.93 -5.29
C LYS A 436 24.37 -18.37 -5.84
N LYS A 437 25.59 -18.80 -6.19
CA LYS A 437 25.90 -20.15 -6.71
C LYS A 437 25.64 -21.27 -5.71
N TYR A 438 25.59 -20.95 -4.43
CA TYR A 438 25.41 -21.91 -3.33
C TYR A 438 23.93 -22.11 -2.95
N ARG A 439 23.01 -21.58 -3.75
CA ARG A 439 21.56 -21.61 -3.50
C ARG A 439 20.86 -22.42 -4.58
N TRP A 440 19.80 -23.13 -4.19
CA TRP A 440 19.20 -24.18 -5.02
C TRP A 440 18.35 -23.64 -6.17
N HIS A 441 17.35 -22.79 -5.88
CA HIS A 441 16.40 -22.30 -6.88
C HIS A 441 16.60 -20.81 -7.17
N ARG A 442 16.66 -20.44 -8.45
CA ARG A 442 16.80 -19.04 -8.91
C ARG A 442 15.52 -18.20 -8.79
N GLU A 443 14.34 -18.82 -8.74
CA GLU A 443 13.08 -18.11 -8.44
C GLU A 443 12.83 -17.90 -6.93
N LEU A 444 13.71 -18.44 -6.09
CA LEU A 444 13.69 -18.21 -4.64
C LEU A 444 14.75 -17.16 -4.27
N ALA A 445 14.61 -16.53 -3.10
CA ALA A 445 15.57 -15.52 -2.68
C ALA A 445 16.99 -16.16 -2.50
N LEU A 446 18.02 -15.54 -3.07
CA LEU A 446 19.37 -16.11 -3.16
C LEU A 446 20.28 -15.56 -2.06
N ASP A 447 20.32 -14.25 -1.90
CA ASP A 447 21.15 -13.53 -0.94
C ASP A 447 20.44 -12.31 -0.33
N GLU A 448 21.13 -11.53 0.51
CA GLU A 448 20.61 -10.29 1.09
C GLU A 448 20.23 -9.22 0.04
N TYR A 449 20.57 -9.43 -1.24
CA TYR A 449 20.16 -8.59 -2.37
C TYR A 449 19.02 -9.20 -3.17
N SER A 450 18.39 -10.26 -2.67
CA SER A 450 17.27 -10.94 -3.31
C SER A 450 16.03 -10.80 -2.44
N LEU A 451 15.03 -10.07 -2.92
CA LEU A 451 13.73 -9.91 -2.29
C LEU A 451 12.71 -10.77 -3.02
N ARG A 452 12.14 -11.76 -2.35
CA ARG A 452 11.02 -12.52 -2.91
C ARG A 452 9.70 -12.06 -2.32
N VAL A 453 8.77 -11.74 -3.21
CA VAL A 453 7.38 -11.43 -2.91
C VAL A 453 6.51 -12.58 -3.38
N GLU A 454 5.69 -13.13 -2.49
CA GLU A 454 4.71 -14.19 -2.75
C GLU A 454 3.31 -13.63 -2.53
N TYR A 455 2.42 -13.86 -3.49
CA TYR A 455 1.02 -13.45 -3.44
C TYR A 455 0.16 -14.58 -2.89
N ALA A 456 -0.99 -14.23 -2.30
CA ALA A 456 -1.91 -15.20 -1.73
C ALA A 456 -2.37 -16.21 -2.80
N ALA A 457 -2.37 -17.50 -2.45
CA ALA A 457 -2.79 -18.56 -3.38
C ALA A 457 -4.25 -18.41 -3.82
N SER A 458 -5.11 -17.88 -2.93
CA SER A 458 -6.50 -17.54 -3.21
C SER A 458 -6.68 -16.24 -3.99
N GLU A 459 -5.61 -15.47 -4.23
CA GLU A 459 -5.71 -14.14 -4.85
C GLU A 459 -4.41 -13.74 -5.59
N PRO A 460 -3.95 -14.53 -6.59
CA PRO A 460 -2.73 -14.19 -7.34
C PRO A 460 -2.92 -12.89 -8.12
N THR A 461 -1.83 -12.19 -8.39
CA THR A 461 -1.88 -10.82 -8.95
C THR A 461 -1.61 -10.77 -10.46
N SER A 462 -1.84 -9.63 -11.11
CA SER A 462 -1.46 -9.41 -12.52
C SER A 462 0.00 -8.97 -12.65
N ILE A 463 0.59 -9.12 -13.84
CA ILE A 463 1.93 -8.60 -14.15
C ILE A 463 1.98 -7.07 -13.92
N SER A 464 0.96 -6.33 -14.35
CA SER A 464 0.88 -4.88 -14.14
C SER A 464 0.95 -4.50 -12.66
N ASN A 465 0.30 -5.27 -11.79
CA ASN A 465 0.39 -5.04 -10.35
C ASN A 465 1.79 -5.36 -9.82
N VAL A 466 2.45 -6.44 -10.25
CA VAL A 466 3.84 -6.71 -9.84
C VAL A 466 4.78 -5.55 -10.22
N VAL A 467 4.62 -5.01 -11.43
CA VAL A 467 5.38 -3.82 -11.88
C VAL A 467 5.08 -2.63 -10.98
N GLN A 468 3.80 -2.36 -10.70
CA GLN A 468 3.39 -1.27 -9.82
C GLN A 468 3.91 -1.42 -8.38
N ASP A 469 4.02 -2.66 -7.89
CA ASP A 469 4.60 -2.96 -6.58
C ASP A 469 6.07 -2.57 -6.53
N MET A 470 6.84 -2.96 -7.55
CA MET A 470 8.24 -2.58 -7.70
C MET A 470 8.44 -1.08 -7.93
N LEU A 471 7.42 -0.36 -8.40
CA LEU A 471 7.50 1.07 -8.70
C LEU A 471 7.11 1.97 -7.51
N SER A 472 6.09 1.57 -6.74
CA SER A 472 5.38 2.49 -5.84
C SER A 472 4.86 1.90 -4.53
N THR A 473 4.97 0.58 -4.33
CA THR A 473 4.58 -0.06 -3.07
C THR A 473 5.81 -0.41 -2.24
N LEU A 474 6.79 -1.05 -2.87
CA LEU A 474 7.97 -1.61 -2.21
C LEU A 474 9.03 -0.52 -2.07
N PHE A 475 9.00 0.21 -0.97
CA PHE A 475 10.06 1.14 -0.57
C PHE A 475 10.85 0.57 0.61
N PRO A 476 12.19 0.68 0.60
CA PRO A 476 13.02 0.20 1.69
C PRO A 476 12.96 1.15 2.89
N ILE A 477 13.32 0.69 4.09
CA ILE A 477 13.63 1.52 5.25
C ILE A 477 14.82 0.96 6.03
N ASN A 478 15.75 1.83 6.43
CA ASN A 478 16.83 1.44 7.34
C ASN A 478 16.29 1.39 8.79
N ARG A 479 15.77 0.23 9.20
CA ARG A 479 15.22 0.02 10.56
C ARG A 479 16.21 0.35 11.66
N LYS A 480 17.47 -0.01 11.46
CA LYS A 480 18.53 0.25 12.43
C LYS A 480 18.69 1.75 12.69
N PHE A 481 18.71 2.57 11.64
CA PHE A 481 18.71 4.03 11.76
C PHE A 481 17.44 4.53 12.48
N VAL A 482 16.26 4.03 12.13
CA VAL A 482 14.99 4.41 12.77
C VAL A 482 15.03 4.15 14.27
N GLU A 483 15.41 2.94 14.67
CA GLU A 483 15.43 2.53 16.08
C GLU A 483 16.49 3.27 16.90
N LEU A 484 17.64 3.63 16.31
CA LEU A 484 18.67 4.44 16.97
C LEU A 484 18.27 5.92 17.12
N ASN A 485 17.33 6.42 16.31
CA ASN A 485 16.93 7.84 16.26
C ASN A 485 15.53 8.13 16.83
N GLY A 486 15.10 7.35 17.83
CA GLY A 486 13.83 7.55 18.55
C GLY A 486 12.67 6.66 18.11
N GLY A 487 12.87 5.83 17.09
CA GLY A 487 11.90 4.86 16.60
C GLY A 487 10.93 5.42 15.56
N ILE A 488 9.95 4.59 15.18
CA ILE A 488 9.09 4.86 14.01
C ILE A 488 8.21 6.11 14.15
N ASN A 489 7.92 6.57 15.36
CA ASN A 489 7.13 7.78 15.59
C ASN A 489 7.92 9.07 15.34
N ASP A 490 9.24 8.99 15.47
CA ASP A 490 10.18 10.10 15.39
C ASP A 490 10.85 10.21 14.02
N PHE A 491 10.84 9.12 13.26
CA PHE A 491 11.32 9.04 11.89
C PHE A 491 10.65 10.08 10.99
N GLY A 492 11.45 10.82 10.23
CA GLY A 492 10.96 11.81 9.26
C GLY A 492 10.28 13.05 9.86
N LEU A 493 10.37 13.30 11.18
CA LEU A 493 9.90 14.57 11.76
C LEU A 493 10.83 15.75 11.48
N THR A 494 12.12 15.47 11.29
CA THR A 494 13.15 16.44 10.88
C THR A 494 14.03 15.83 9.81
N LYS A 495 14.84 16.67 9.13
CA LYS A 495 15.80 16.22 8.13
C LYS A 495 16.84 15.23 8.72
N GLU A 496 17.31 15.47 9.94
CA GLU A 496 18.34 14.66 10.61
C GLU A 496 17.83 13.26 10.97
N ARG A 497 16.51 13.10 11.05
CA ARG A 497 15.83 11.83 11.34
C ARG A 497 15.30 11.16 10.08
N PHE A 498 15.91 11.44 8.94
CA PHE A 498 15.53 10.90 7.63
C PHE A 498 16.76 10.55 6.80
N LEU A 499 16.66 9.52 5.95
CA LEU A 499 17.71 9.10 5.03
C LEU A 499 17.17 9.05 3.59
N THR A 500 18.03 9.36 2.61
CA THR A 500 17.74 9.23 1.18
C THR A 500 18.51 8.06 0.57
N THR A 501 18.06 7.52 -0.57
CA THR A 501 18.76 6.42 -1.30
C THR A 501 18.99 6.68 -2.79
N GLY A 502 18.42 7.76 -3.33
CA GLY A 502 18.32 7.99 -4.77
C GLY A 502 19.29 9.02 -5.34
N ALA A 503 18.89 9.53 -6.50
CA ALA A 503 19.61 10.55 -7.28
C ALA A 503 19.79 11.90 -6.56
N PHE A 504 19.06 12.15 -5.47
CA PHE A 504 19.10 13.40 -4.73
C PHE A 504 19.27 13.19 -3.22
N ASN A 505 20.03 14.09 -2.61
CA ASN A 505 20.09 14.31 -1.17
C ASN A 505 19.09 15.39 -0.76
N LEU A 506 18.59 15.30 0.47
CA LEU A 506 17.73 16.33 1.06
C LEU A 506 18.59 17.46 1.65
N ASP A 507 18.69 18.57 0.92
CA ASP A 507 19.49 19.74 1.32
C ASP A 507 18.79 20.55 2.42
N ASP A 508 17.50 20.80 2.28
CA ASP A 508 16.70 21.55 3.24
C ASP A 508 15.23 21.11 3.19
N ALA A 509 14.54 21.21 4.32
CA ALA A 509 13.15 20.81 4.46
C ALA A 509 12.43 21.71 5.47
N VAL A 510 11.51 22.53 4.98
CA VAL A 510 10.57 23.29 5.80
C VAL A 510 9.21 22.63 5.61
N LEU A 511 8.67 21.98 6.64
CA LEU A 511 7.40 21.26 6.57
C LEU A 511 6.21 22.19 6.86
N GLY A 512 5.03 21.84 6.36
CA GLY A 512 3.77 22.58 6.55
C GLY A 512 3.33 23.47 5.38
N PRO A 513 2.21 24.21 5.51
CA PRO A 513 1.49 24.87 4.39
C PRO A 513 2.24 25.96 3.61
N GLN A 514 3.35 26.47 4.14
CA GLN A 514 4.20 27.49 3.48
C GLN A 514 5.66 26.98 3.34
N GLY A 515 5.81 25.67 3.42
CA GLY A 515 7.09 25.00 3.41
C GLY A 515 7.61 24.66 2.01
N TYR A 516 8.75 23.96 1.98
CA TYR A 516 9.35 23.44 0.75
C TYR A 516 10.32 22.28 1.06
N LEU A 517 10.64 21.52 0.02
CA LEU A 517 11.80 20.63 -0.01
C LEU A 517 12.83 21.17 -1.00
N LEU A 518 14.11 21.11 -0.62
CA LEU A 518 15.23 21.43 -1.47
C LEU A 518 16.07 20.18 -1.66
N LEU A 519 16.21 19.74 -2.91
CA LEU A 519 16.92 18.52 -3.28
C LEU A 519 18.16 18.89 -4.07
N SER A 520 19.29 18.26 -3.75
CA SER A 520 20.56 18.41 -4.49
C SER A 520 21.01 17.08 -5.07
N LYS A 521 21.57 17.09 -6.27
CA LYS A 521 22.12 15.89 -6.92
C LYS A 521 23.12 15.18 -6.01
N ASN A 522 22.93 13.86 -5.86
CA ASN A 522 23.82 12.99 -5.11
C ASN A 522 24.96 12.49 -6.03
N PRO A 523 26.22 12.93 -5.84
CA PRO A 523 27.33 12.51 -6.69
C PRO A 523 27.72 11.04 -6.50
N ASN A 524 27.39 10.45 -5.34
CA ASN A 524 27.73 9.07 -4.99
C ASN A 524 26.66 8.06 -5.43
N TYR A 525 25.57 8.53 -6.04
CA TYR A 525 24.52 7.65 -6.56
C TYR A 525 25.04 6.87 -7.78
N TYR A 526 24.75 5.56 -7.86
CA TYR A 526 25.31 4.69 -8.90
C TYR A 526 24.99 5.16 -10.34
N SER A 527 23.86 5.87 -10.52
CA SER A 527 23.41 6.45 -11.78
C SER A 527 23.46 8.00 -11.77
N ALA A 528 24.34 8.59 -10.94
CA ALA A 528 24.57 10.03 -10.88
C ALA A 528 24.92 10.67 -12.24
N PRO A 529 25.72 10.03 -13.14
CA PRO A 529 26.00 10.59 -14.46
C PRO A 529 24.75 10.79 -15.33
N LYS A 530 23.69 10.01 -15.11
CA LYS A 530 22.41 10.13 -15.85
C LYS A 530 21.41 11.07 -15.19
N THR A 531 21.74 11.65 -14.03
CA THR A 531 20.88 12.59 -13.30
C THR A 531 21.03 13.99 -13.88
N ILE A 532 19.93 14.60 -14.32
CA ILE A 532 19.93 15.82 -15.12
C ILE A 532 19.99 17.09 -14.27
N SER A 533 19.02 17.28 -13.38
CA SER A 533 18.95 18.46 -12.51
C SER A 533 20.02 18.38 -11.41
N ASN A 534 20.70 19.50 -11.12
CA ASN A 534 21.59 19.61 -9.97
C ASN A 534 20.84 20.01 -8.71
N LYS A 535 19.81 20.85 -8.85
CA LYS A 535 19.02 21.35 -7.72
C LYS A 535 17.54 21.49 -8.06
N ILE A 536 16.69 20.93 -7.21
CA ILE A 536 15.23 20.94 -7.37
C ILE A 536 14.60 21.57 -6.13
N LYS A 537 13.63 22.47 -6.32
CA LYS A 537 12.82 23.02 -5.24
C LYS A 537 11.36 22.61 -5.41
N ILE A 538 10.80 21.97 -4.39
CA ILE A 538 9.38 21.58 -4.35
C ILE A 538 8.69 22.47 -3.34
N PHE A 539 7.81 23.36 -3.79
CA PHE A 539 7.01 24.22 -2.92
C PHE A 539 5.79 23.48 -2.40
N PHE A 540 5.35 23.81 -1.18
CA PHE A 540 4.11 23.29 -0.62
C PHE A 540 2.97 24.29 -0.83
N SER A 541 1.99 23.90 -1.66
CA SER A 541 0.77 24.68 -1.92
C SER A 541 -0.32 23.80 -2.53
N SER A 542 -1.53 23.86 -1.98
CA SER A 542 -2.71 23.18 -2.51
C SER A 542 -3.63 24.07 -3.35
N ASN A 543 -3.40 25.39 -3.41
CA ASN A 543 -4.28 26.33 -4.09
C ASN A 543 -3.93 26.45 -5.59
N PRO A 544 -4.81 26.02 -6.51
CA PRO A 544 -4.50 26.03 -7.94
C PRO A 544 -4.30 27.44 -8.52
N ASN A 545 -4.94 28.47 -7.96
CA ASN A 545 -4.78 29.85 -8.42
C ASN A 545 -3.39 30.41 -8.05
N ILE A 546 -2.92 30.12 -6.83
CA ILE A 546 -1.55 30.48 -6.41
C ILE A 546 -0.53 29.75 -7.30
N ASN A 547 -0.77 28.46 -7.55
CA ASN A 547 0.14 27.65 -8.35
C ASN A 547 0.18 28.11 -9.82
N ALA A 548 -0.94 28.53 -10.39
CA ALA A 548 -0.99 29.14 -11.72
C ALA A 548 -0.14 30.42 -11.78
N ALA A 549 -0.24 31.31 -10.79
CA ALA A 549 0.60 32.51 -10.72
C ALA A 549 2.10 32.16 -10.61
N LEU A 550 2.47 31.17 -9.78
CA LEU A 550 3.86 30.70 -9.68
C LEU A 550 4.38 30.10 -10.99
N TYR A 551 3.51 29.48 -11.79
CA TYR A 551 3.86 28.93 -13.10
C TYR A 551 4.10 30.05 -14.12
N ASP A 552 3.23 31.07 -14.13
CA ASP A 552 3.32 32.26 -15.00
C ASP A 552 4.60 33.06 -14.72
N ASP A 553 4.95 33.22 -13.44
CA ASP A 553 6.20 33.86 -12.98
C ASP A 553 7.44 32.94 -13.14
N LYS A 554 7.25 31.71 -13.61
CA LYS A 554 8.30 30.70 -13.86
C LYS A 554 9.06 30.23 -12.61
N TYR A 555 8.46 30.33 -11.42
CA TYR A 555 8.99 29.71 -10.21
C TYR A 555 8.80 28.20 -10.20
N ILE A 556 7.72 27.71 -10.79
CA ILE A 556 7.45 26.28 -10.99
C ILE A 556 7.25 25.96 -12.47
N ALA A 557 7.50 24.70 -12.82
CA ALA A 557 7.42 24.20 -14.19
C ALA A 557 6.14 23.42 -14.50
N ALA A 558 5.34 23.04 -13.48
CA ALA A 558 4.09 22.33 -13.70
C ALA A 558 3.06 22.59 -12.60
N THR A 559 1.78 22.63 -12.99
CA THR A 559 0.64 22.71 -12.06
C THR A 559 -0.66 22.25 -12.74
N ARG A 560 -1.67 21.92 -11.93
CA ARG A 560 -3.08 21.87 -12.37
C ARG A 560 -3.54 23.26 -12.77
N ILE A 561 -4.34 23.35 -13.83
CA ILE A 561 -4.90 24.61 -14.33
C ILE A 561 -6.27 24.84 -13.64
N PRO A 562 -6.44 25.93 -12.88
CA PRO A 562 -7.74 26.24 -12.29
C PRO A 562 -8.78 26.47 -13.38
N ALA A 563 -10.05 26.10 -13.12
CA ALA A 563 -11.14 26.18 -14.10
C ALA A 563 -11.23 27.55 -14.81
N ILE A 564 -11.10 28.65 -14.06
CA ILE A 564 -11.14 30.01 -14.59
C ILE A 564 -10.00 30.35 -15.56
N SER A 565 -8.87 29.64 -15.47
CA SER A 565 -7.69 29.86 -16.33
C SER A 565 -7.61 28.90 -17.51
N GLN A 566 -8.46 27.87 -17.58
CA GLN A 566 -8.41 26.86 -18.66
C GLN A 566 -8.63 27.50 -20.05
N LEU A 567 -9.67 28.32 -20.21
CA LEU A 567 -9.96 29.00 -21.49
C LEU A 567 -8.89 30.07 -21.84
N PRO A 568 -8.45 30.94 -20.90
CA PRO A 568 -7.31 31.83 -21.15
C PRO A 568 -6.03 31.11 -21.59
N TYR A 569 -5.67 30.00 -20.94
CA TYR A 569 -4.48 29.24 -21.30
C TYR A 569 -4.65 28.56 -22.66
N TRP A 570 -5.84 28.02 -22.95
CA TRP A 570 -6.13 27.35 -24.21
C TRP A 570 -6.09 28.29 -25.42
N THR A 571 -6.56 29.52 -25.25
CA THR A 571 -6.59 30.53 -26.32
C THR A 571 -5.23 31.17 -26.58
N ASN A 572 -4.27 31.03 -25.65
CA ASN A 572 -2.91 31.52 -25.81
C ASN A 572 -1.98 30.42 -26.37
N GLN A 573 -1.43 30.63 -27.57
CA GLN A 573 -0.56 29.66 -28.24
C GLN A 573 0.69 29.26 -27.43
N GLU A 574 1.24 30.18 -26.62
CA GLU A 574 2.42 29.90 -25.78
C GLU A 574 2.12 28.95 -24.63
N TYR A 575 0.91 29.02 -24.05
CA TYR A 575 0.50 28.10 -22.98
C TYR A 575 -0.10 26.82 -23.54
N ARG A 576 -0.90 26.91 -24.61
CA ARG A 576 -1.62 25.78 -25.21
C ARG A 576 -0.71 24.60 -25.54
N LYS A 577 0.51 24.85 -26.03
CA LYS A 577 1.49 23.80 -26.36
C LYS A 577 1.98 22.98 -25.14
N TYR A 578 1.75 23.49 -23.93
CA TYR A 578 2.13 22.85 -22.66
C TYR A 578 0.93 22.30 -21.89
N MET A 579 -0.29 22.49 -22.39
CA MET A 579 -1.50 21.99 -21.77
C MET A 579 -1.69 20.51 -22.09
N LYS A 580 -2.02 19.72 -21.07
CA LYS A 580 -2.37 18.31 -21.18
C LYS A 580 -3.64 18.05 -20.39
N LYS A 581 -4.52 17.21 -20.91
CA LYS A 581 -5.63 16.65 -20.14
C LYS A 581 -5.15 15.35 -19.52
N SER A 582 -5.37 15.22 -18.21
CA SER A 582 -4.98 14.04 -17.44
C SER A 582 -6.21 13.45 -16.77
N ALA A 583 -6.20 12.13 -16.62
CA ALA A 583 -7.26 11.33 -16.03
C ALA A 583 -6.68 10.48 -14.90
N GLY A 584 -7.31 10.53 -13.73
CA GLY A 584 -6.99 9.67 -12.58
C GLY A 584 -7.65 8.29 -12.66
N PHE A 585 -7.58 7.55 -11.56
CA PHE A 585 -8.26 6.27 -11.41
C PHE A 585 -8.82 6.14 -10.00
N GLY A 586 -10.12 5.88 -9.88
CA GLY A 586 -10.72 5.26 -8.70
C GLY A 586 -12.15 5.69 -8.45
N THR A 587 -12.52 6.07 -7.22
CA THR A 587 -13.90 6.48 -6.91
C THR A 587 -13.92 7.52 -5.81
N ILE A 588 -14.46 8.71 -6.09
CA ILE A 588 -14.86 9.68 -5.07
C ILE A 588 -16.34 9.46 -4.72
N ALA A 589 -16.63 9.38 -3.43
CA ALA A 589 -17.97 9.13 -2.94
C ALA A 589 -18.25 9.85 -1.61
N LEU A 590 -19.53 9.91 -1.25
CA LEU A 590 -19.95 10.10 0.13
C LEU A 590 -20.10 8.74 0.82
N ALA A 591 -19.64 8.62 2.06
CA ALA A 591 -19.86 7.44 2.88
C ALA A 591 -20.73 7.76 4.09
N PHE A 592 -21.64 6.84 4.42
CA PHE A 592 -22.46 6.90 5.63
C PHE A 592 -21.80 6.12 6.76
N ASN A 593 -21.80 6.70 7.96
CA ASN A 593 -21.35 6.01 9.14
C ASN A 593 -22.41 5.00 9.65
N LEU A 594 -22.28 3.74 9.25
CA LEU A 594 -23.19 2.68 9.65
C LEU A 594 -22.62 1.79 10.76
N ASP A 595 -21.72 2.33 11.60
CA ASP A 595 -21.09 1.58 12.67
C ASP A 595 -22.08 1.14 13.78
N GLN A 596 -22.11 -0.14 14.14
CA GLN A 596 -23.09 -0.65 15.11
C GLN A 596 -22.80 -0.13 16.53
N GLU A 597 -21.53 -0.07 16.94
CA GLU A 597 -21.20 0.42 18.28
C GLU A 597 -21.54 1.89 18.44
N ARG A 598 -21.32 2.68 17.40
CA ARG A 598 -21.81 4.06 17.36
C ARG A 598 -23.33 4.11 17.55
N TYR A 599 -24.10 3.31 16.80
CA TYR A 599 -25.56 3.27 16.97
C TYR A 599 -25.97 2.96 18.41
N ASP A 600 -25.31 2.00 19.04
CA ASP A 600 -25.61 1.56 20.39
C ASP A 600 -25.23 2.62 21.45
N SER A 601 -24.25 3.49 21.15
CA SER A 601 -23.74 4.53 22.06
C SER A 601 -24.34 5.92 21.86
N LEU A 602 -24.97 6.20 20.71
CA LEU A 602 -25.63 7.48 20.44
C LEU A 602 -26.82 7.72 21.39
N ASP A 603 -26.98 8.97 21.84
CA ASP A 603 -28.17 9.42 22.57
C ASP A 603 -29.43 9.07 21.78
N LYS A 604 -30.48 8.56 22.46
CA LYS A 604 -31.72 8.11 21.81
C LYS A 604 -32.41 9.21 21.00
N ASN A 605 -32.19 10.47 21.34
CA ASN A 605 -32.73 11.66 20.67
C ASN A 605 -31.76 12.24 19.63
N SER A 606 -30.60 11.62 19.41
CA SER A 606 -29.62 12.09 18.42
C SER A 606 -30.12 11.85 16.99
N ASP A 607 -30.16 12.91 16.19
CA ASP A 607 -30.53 12.86 14.77
C ASP A 607 -29.65 11.88 13.97
N SER A 608 -28.36 11.77 14.34
CA SER A 608 -27.42 10.79 13.79
C SER A 608 -27.90 9.34 13.82
N ARG A 609 -28.87 8.95 14.67
CA ARG A 609 -29.42 7.58 14.68
C ARG A 609 -30.23 7.26 13.43
N TYR A 610 -30.76 8.27 12.75
CA TYR A 610 -31.64 8.07 11.61
C TYR A 610 -30.90 7.71 10.32
N ILE A 611 -29.59 7.93 10.24
CA ILE A 611 -28.79 7.50 9.06
C ILE A 611 -28.76 5.98 8.89
N TYR A 612 -29.15 5.21 9.91
CA TYR A 612 -29.24 3.75 9.84
C TYR A 612 -30.51 3.29 9.10
N ASP A 613 -31.51 4.15 8.92
CA ASP A 613 -32.67 3.86 8.07
C ASP A 613 -32.28 3.99 6.58
N SER A 614 -32.44 2.90 5.82
CA SER A 614 -32.12 2.88 4.39
C SER A 614 -33.00 3.82 3.58
N ASP A 615 -34.23 4.13 4.01
CA ASP A 615 -35.09 5.05 3.28
C ASP A 615 -34.56 6.51 3.39
N LEU A 616 -33.98 6.91 4.54
CA LEU A 616 -33.31 8.22 4.66
C LEU A 616 -32.06 8.30 3.78
N ARG A 617 -31.22 7.26 3.79
CA ARG A 617 -30.01 7.23 2.95
C ARG A 617 -30.33 7.26 1.47
N ASN A 618 -31.35 6.52 1.04
CA ASN A 618 -31.82 6.57 -0.34
C ASN A 618 -32.41 7.94 -0.70
N ALA A 619 -33.14 8.59 0.20
CA ALA A 619 -33.59 9.97 -0.03
C ALA A 619 -32.40 10.88 -0.33
N ILE A 620 -31.35 10.84 0.50
CA ILE A 620 -30.12 11.61 0.28
C ILE A 620 -29.44 11.22 -1.04
N TYR A 621 -29.30 9.92 -1.34
CA TYR A 621 -28.66 9.39 -2.55
C TYR A 621 -29.26 9.97 -3.84
N TYR A 622 -30.60 9.97 -3.94
CA TYR A 622 -31.33 10.44 -5.14
C TYR A 622 -31.51 11.97 -5.18
N ALA A 623 -31.28 12.67 -4.06
CA ALA A 623 -31.34 14.13 -3.99
C ALA A 623 -30.03 14.85 -4.34
N ILE A 624 -28.92 14.12 -4.49
CA ILE A 624 -27.63 14.69 -4.87
C ILE A 624 -27.55 14.79 -6.39
N ASN A 625 -27.40 16.01 -6.89
CA ASN A 625 -27.06 16.29 -8.29
C ASN A 625 -25.53 16.21 -8.44
N ARG A 626 -25.01 15.11 -9.00
CA ARG A 626 -23.56 14.87 -9.09
C ARG A 626 -22.86 15.83 -10.05
N ASP A 627 -23.49 16.23 -11.15
CA ASP A 627 -22.87 17.18 -12.09
C ASP A 627 -22.66 18.55 -11.43
N GLU A 628 -23.69 19.06 -10.73
CA GLU A 628 -23.59 20.30 -9.96
C GLU A 628 -22.57 20.18 -8.81
N MET A 629 -22.55 19.04 -8.10
CA MET A 629 -21.56 18.74 -7.06
C MET A 629 -20.14 18.87 -7.60
N LEU A 630 -19.83 18.20 -8.72
CA LEU A 630 -18.50 18.18 -9.33
C LEU A 630 -18.07 19.59 -9.76
N ASN A 631 -18.99 20.40 -10.27
CA ASN A 631 -18.70 21.79 -10.61
C ASN A 631 -18.37 22.65 -9.37
N ILE A 632 -19.05 22.43 -8.24
CA ILE A 632 -18.83 23.20 -7.00
C ILE A 632 -17.48 22.84 -6.34
N VAL A 633 -17.10 21.56 -6.36
CA VAL A 633 -15.83 21.10 -5.75
C VAL A 633 -14.61 21.32 -6.64
N GLY A 634 -14.78 21.77 -7.88
CA GLY A 634 -13.69 22.08 -8.82
C GLY A 634 -13.32 20.97 -9.80
N TRP A 635 -14.15 19.92 -9.92
CA TRP A 635 -14.02 18.80 -10.85
C TRP A 635 -14.85 19.02 -12.13
N ASN A 636 -14.85 20.23 -12.68
CA ASN A 636 -15.69 20.65 -13.80
C ASN A 636 -15.39 19.91 -15.12
N SER A 637 -14.25 19.22 -15.23
CA SER A 637 -13.93 18.39 -16.40
C SER A 637 -14.35 16.93 -16.22
N SER A 638 -14.85 16.57 -15.03
CA SER A 638 -15.13 15.19 -14.63
C SER A 638 -16.58 14.78 -14.81
N TYR A 639 -16.80 13.49 -14.65
CA TYR A 639 -18.01 12.80 -15.09
C TYR A 639 -18.79 12.31 -13.86
N PRO A 640 -20.11 12.59 -13.76
CA PRO A 640 -20.93 12.08 -12.67
C PRO A 640 -21.06 10.56 -12.76
N VAL A 641 -20.83 9.86 -11.65
CA VAL A 641 -20.91 8.39 -11.60
C VAL A 641 -21.85 7.94 -10.49
N ILE A 642 -22.65 6.92 -10.79
CA ILE A 642 -23.70 6.37 -9.91
C ILE A 642 -23.36 4.97 -9.40
N THR A 643 -22.15 4.49 -9.67
CA THR A 643 -21.68 3.13 -9.42
C THR A 643 -20.45 3.18 -8.52
N TRP A 644 -20.37 2.27 -7.55
CA TRP A 644 -19.27 2.26 -6.60
C TRP A 644 -17.99 1.70 -7.22
N THR A 645 -18.13 0.65 -8.02
CA THR A 645 -17.05 0.06 -8.82
C THR A 645 -16.70 0.90 -10.04
N ALA A 646 -15.40 1.11 -10.24
CA ALA A 646 -14.82 1.77 -11.39
C ALA A 646 -14.77 0.86 -12.65
N PHE A 647 -15.93 0.52 -13.22
CA PHE A 647 -16.03 -0.37 -14.38
C PHE A 647 -15.47 0.22 -15.69
N GLY A 648 -15.45 1.54 -15.82
CA GLY A 648 -15.05 2.22 -17.07
C GLY A 648 -13.60 1.98 -17.49
N GLN A 649 -12.78 1.51 -16.55
CA GLN A 649 -11.37 1.20 -16.74
C GLN A 649 -11.07 -0.30 -16.61
N GLY A 650 -12.07 -1.12 -16.32
CA GLY A 650 -11.92 -2.56 -16.13
C GLY A 650 -12.18 -3.35 -17.42
N SER A 651 -11.41 -4.41 -17.63
CA SER A 651 -11.60 -5.36 -18.74
C SER A 651 -11.51 -6.81 -18.28
N SER A 652 -12.10 -7.73 -19.04
CA SER A 652 -11.91 -9.17 -18.88
C SER A 652 -10.46 -9.57 -19.16
N SER A 653 -10.11 -10.84 -18.86
CA SER A 653 -8.81 -11.39 -19.26
C SER A 653 -8.59 -11.43 -20.78
N PHE A 654 -9.67 -11.30 -21.57
CA PHE A 654 -9.65 -11.21 -23.04
C PHE A 654 -9.71 -9.76 -23.56
N GLY A 655 -9.82 -8.76 -22.69
CA GLY A 655 -9.90 -7.35 -23.06
C GLY A 655 -11.33 -6.82 -23.31
N ASP A 656 -12.36 -7.64 -23.07
CA ASP A 656 -13.75 -7.23 -23.22
C ASP A 656 -14.19 -6.29 -22.10
N ALA A 657 -15.14 -5.41 -22.39
CA ALA A 657 -15.76 -4.57 -21.36
C ALA A 657 -16.52 -5.42 -20.34
N ILE A 658 -16.31 -5.14 -19.05
CA ILE A 658 -16.93 -5.89 -17.94
C ILE A 658 -18.47 -5.82 -17.97
N GLU A 659 -19.02 -4.72 -18.48
CA GLU A 659 -20.47 -4.49 -18.59
C GLU A 659 -21.19 -5.55 -19.43
N ILE A 660 -20.50 -6.24 -20.36
CA ILE A 660 -21.07 -7.34 -21.17
C ILE A 660 -21.55 -8.50 -20.28
N ALA A 661 -21.00 -8.63 -19.07
CA ALA A 661 -21.38 -9.65 -18.12
C ALA A 661 -22.55 -9.28 -17.22
N PHE A 662 -23.08 -8.06 -17.32
CA PHE A 662 -24.20 -7.64 -16.48
C PHE A 662 -25.44 -8.45 -16.83
N ASP A 663 -26.02 -9.08 -15.80
CA ASP A 663 -27.27 -9.84 -15.96
C ASP A 663 -28.40 -8.94 -16.46
N HIS A 664 -28.45 -7.69 -15.97
CA HIS A 664 -29.29 -6.61 -16.50
C HIS A 664 -28.63 -5.26 -16.21
N ASP A 665 -28.71 -4.33 -17.16
CA ASP A 665 -28.11 -2.98 -17.05
C ASP A 665 -28.90 -2.01 -16.18
N GLU A 666 -30.02 -2.43 -15.60
CA GLU A 666 -30.90 -1.58 -14.81
C GLU A 666 -31.54 -2.30 -13.61
N MET A 667 -32.06 -1.52 -12.68
CA MET A 667 -32.83 -1.95 -11.50
C MET A 667 -34.00 -1.00 -11.24
N TYR A 668 -34.97 -1.42 -10.42
CA TYR A 668 -36.04 -0.55 -9.94
C TYR A 668 -35.85 -0.17 -8.47
N THR A 669 -36.44 0.94 -8.07
CA THR A 669 -36.42 1.40 -6.68
C THR A 669 -37.62 0.85 -5.90
N LYS A 670 -37.55 0.91 -4.57
CA LYS A 670 -38.68 0.51 -3.71
C LYS A 670 -39.93 1.38 -3.92
N VAL A 671 -39.74 2.62 -4.35
CA VAL A 671 -40.79 3.65 -4.47
C VAL A 671 -41.26 3.89 -5.90
N ASP A 672 -40.58 3.30 -6.88
CA ASP A 672 -40.92 3.41 -8.29
C ASP A 672 -40.51 2.16 -9.06
N ASN A 673 -41.52 1.42 -9.54
CA ASN A 673 -41.36 0.21 -10.34
C ASN A 673 -41.52 0.45 -11.85
N LYS A 674 -41.70 1.70 -12.28
CA LYS A 674 -41.84 2.08 -13.69
C LYS A 674 -40.58 2.76 -14.20
N LYS A 675 -39.94 3.58 -13.37
CA LYS A 675 -38.68 4.24 -13.70
C LYS A 675 -37.50 3.32 -13.37
N ALA A 676 -36.86 2.77 -14.40
CA ALA A 676 -35.64 2.00 -14.24
C ALA A 676 -34.45 2.93 -14.02
N ILE A 677 -33.53 2.52 -13.15
CA ILE A 677 -32.28 3.21 -12.84
C ILE A 677 -31.13 2.34 -13.39
N PRO A 678 -30.26 2.89 -14.26
CA PRO A 678 -29.18 2.10 -14.85
C PRO A 678 -28.11 1.76 -13.81
N VAL A 679 -27.43 0.62 -13.97
CA VAL A 679 -26.31 0.19 -13.10
C VAL A 679 -25.14 1.16 -13.24
N GLN A 680 -24.85 1.64 -14.45
CA GLN A 680 -23.82 2.65 -14.73
C GLN A 680 -24.41 3.91 -15.34
N ASN A 681 -23.77 5.05 -15.10
CA ASN A 681 -24.18 6.30 -15.75
C ASN A 681 -23.76 6.31 -17.24
N TYR A 682 -22.60 5.74 -17.52
CA TYR A 682 -21.93 5.74 -18.82
C TYR A 682 -21.67 4.31 -19.30
N LYS A 683 -21.60 4.13 -20.62
CA LYS A 683 -21.13 2.86 -21.20
C LYS A 683 -19.61 2.90 -21.35
N HIS A 684 -18.99 1.74 -21.51
CA HIS A 684 -17.54 1.63 -21.66
C HIS A 684 -16.95 2.60 -22.71
N ILE A 685 -17.59 2.74 -23.87
CA ILE A 685 -17.13 3.65 -24.93
C ILE A 685 -17.12 5.14 -24.51
N ASP A 686 -18.07 5.56 -23.68
CA ASP A 686 -18.12 6.93 -23.16
C ASP A 686 -16.96 7.17 -22.18
N HIS A 687 -16.55 6.15 -21.41
CA HIS A 687 -15.40 6.23 -20.52
C HIS A 687 -14.07 6.41 -21.28
N LEU A 688 -13.96 5.88 -22.51
CA LEU A 688 -12.77 6.10 -23.36
C LEU A 688 -12.60 7.57 -23.75
N SER A 689 -13.69 8.35 -23.78
CA SER A 689 -13.62 9.76 -24.17
C SER A 689 -12.89 10.66 -23.17
N LYS A 690 -12.75 10.22 -21.91
CA LYS A 690 -12.15 10.98 -20.80
C LYS A 690 -10.71 11.43 -21.09
N SER A 691 -9.99 10.68 -21.92
CA SER A 691 -8.61 10.98 -22.33
C SER A 691 -8.50 11.91 -23.54
N TYR A 692 -9.60 12.20 -24.25
CA TYR A 692 -9.56 13.09 -25.41
C TYR A 692 -9.65 14.57 -25.01
N ASN A 693 -8.92 15.41 -25.76
CA ASN A 693 -8.94 16.87 -25.58
C ASN A 693 -10.29 17.49 -25.94
N PHE A 694 -11.02 16.89 -26.89
CA PHE A 694 -12.38 17.27 -27.26
C PHE A 694 -13.31 16.10 -26.95
N GLU A 695 -14.20 16.31 -25.99
CA GLU A 695 -15.23 15.35 -25.63
C GLU A 695 -16.60 16.01 -25.76
N HIS A 696 -17.57 15.28 -26.33
CA HIS A 696 -18.97 15.67 -26.32
C HIS A 696 -19.78 14.53 -25.74
N VAL A 697 -19.64 14.34 -24.42
CA VAL A 697 -20.40 13.34 -23.68
C VAL A 697 -21.48 14.01 -22.86
N ASP A 698 -22.68 13.42 -22.90
CA ASP A 698 -23.81 13.82 -22.07
C ASP A 698 -23.44 13.72 -20.58
N ARG A 699 -23.47 14.85 -19.86
CA ARG A 699 -23.13 14.88 -18.42
C ARG A 699 -24.34 14.73 -17.51
N THR A 700 -25.47 14.26 -18.04
CA THR A 700 -26.66 14.01 -17.25
C THR A 700 -26.38 12.98 -16.14
N ASP A 701 -26.71 13.33 -14.90
CA ASP A 701 -26.73 12.40 -13.78
C ASP A 701 -27.99 11.53 -13.83
N LYS A 702 -27.87 10.29 -14.33
CA LYS A 702 -28.99 9.34 -14.42
C LYS A 702 -29.44 8.79 -13.07
N GLY A 703 -28.71 9.06 -11.99
CA GLY A 703 -29.04 8.68 -10.62
C GLY A 703 -29.73 9.78 -9.81
N PHE A 704 -29.78 11.02 -10.31
CA PHE A 704 -30.47 12.12 -9.64
C PHE A 704 -31.96 12.13 -9.99
N ASP A 705 -32.82 12.07 -8.97
CA ASP A 705 -34.28 12.14 -9.13
C ASP A 705 -34.96 12.63 -7.85
N LEU A 706 -35.41 13.89 -7.87
CA LEU A 706 -36.10 14.51 -6.72
C LEU A 706 -37.45 13.86 -6.39
N ASN A 707 -38.17 13.27 -7.36
CA ASN A 707 -39.44 12.61 -7.09
C ASN A 707 -39.20 11.30 -6.34
N ILE A 708 -38.21 10.51 -6.77
CA ILE A 708 -37.80 9.30 -6.05
C ILE A 708 -37.27 9.66 -4.66
N ALA A 709 -36.42 10.70 -4.55
CA ALA A 709 -35.89 11.17 -3.28
C ALA A 709 -36.98 11.56 -2.28
N ASN A 710 -37.98 12.34 -2.73
CA ASN A 710 -39.11 12.73 -1.89
C ASN A 710 -39.98 11.55 -1.47
N LYS A 711 -40.25 10.58 -2.37
CA LYS A 711 -41.00 9.36 -1.99
C LYS A 711 -40.25 8.54 -0.93
N TYR A 712 -38.92 8.43 -1.00
CA TYR A 712 -38.13 7.79 0.04
C TYR A 712 -38.18 8.57 1.36
N LEU A 713 -38.12 9.91 1.30
CA LEU A 713 -38.30 10.74 2.49
C LEU A 713 -39.69 10.56 3.12
N ASP A 714 -40.73 10.39 2.30
CA ASP A 714 -42.09 10.12 2.80
C ASP A 714 -42.18 8.77 3.51
N LEU A 715 -41.55 7.73 2.97
CA LEU A 715 -41.43 6.44 3.68
C LEU A 715 -40.70 6.59 5.02
N PHE A 716 -39.62 7.36 5.05
CA PHE A 716 -38.90 7.65 6.29
C PHE A 716 -39.80 8.39 7.31
N LYS A 717 -40.49 9.45 6.89
CA LYS A 717 -41.42 10.20 7.76
C LYS A 717 -42.58 9.34 8.25
N GLN A 718 -43.07 8.41 7.45
CA GLN A 718 -44.10 7.45 7.88
C GLN A 718 -43.60 6.49 8.97
N LYS A 719 -42.34 6.04 8.88
CA LYS A 719 -41.71 5.22 9.94
C LYS A 719 -41.41 6.02 11.20
N HIS A 720 -41.08 7.31 11.05
CA HIS A 720 -40.61 8.19 12.13
C HIS A 720 -41.48 9.47 12.24
N PRO A 721 -42.78 9.35 12.56
CA PRO A 721 -43.73 10.47 12.46
C PRO A 721 -43.45 11.63 13.43
N ASN A 722 -42.66 11.40 14.48
CA ASN A 722 -42.30 12.41 15.48
C ASN A 722 -41.08 13.26 15.08
N VAL A 723 -40.38 12.89 14.00
CA VAL A 723 -39.19 13.62 13.52
C VAL A 723 -39.63 14.78 12.64
N LYS A 724 -39.36 16.01 13.08
CA LYS A 724 -39.73 17.24 12.35
C LYS A 724 -38.61 17.79 11.45
N SER A 725 -37.36 17.57 11.86
CA SER A 725 -36.15 17.95 11.14
C SER A 725 -34.99 17.09 11.64
N LEU A 726 -33.91 17.03 10.87
CA LEU A 726 -32.68 16.29 11.19
C LEU A 726 -31.46 17.17 10.95
N THR A 727 -30.47 17.09 11.82
CA THR A 727 -29.14 17.67 11.61
C THR A 727 -28.10 16.55 11.53
N LEU A 728 -27.42 16.45 10.40
CA LEU A 728 -26.39 15.44 10.15
C LEU A 728 -25.00 16.09 10.11
N LYS A 729 -24.04 15.46 10.77
CA LYS A 729 -22.67 15.95 10.88
C LYS A 729 -21.79 15.48 9.72
N TYR A 730 -21.29 16.43 8.96
CA TYR A 730 -20.28 16.25 7.92
C TYR A 730 -18.90 16.72 8.40
N ILE A 731 -17.85 15.93 8.18
CA ILE A 731 -16.46 16.33 8.50
C ILE A 731 -15.64 16.58 7.22
N SER A 732 -14.77 17.59 7.24
CA SER A 732 -13.79 17.84 6.18
C SER A 732 -12.37 18.00 6.74
N ASN A 733 -11.36 17.72 5.92
CA ASN A 733 -9.95 17.96 6.24
C ASN A 733 -9.48 19.40 6.02
N SER A 734 -10.43 20.35 5.91
CA SER A 734 -10.19 21.77 5.65
C SER A 734 -9.57 22.11 4.29
N THR A 735 -9.52 21.17 3.34
CA THR A 735 -9.24 21.53 1.94
C THR A 735 -10.46 22.18 1.31
N ASP A 736 -10.24 23.08 0.35
CA ASP A 736 -11.31 23.77 -0.37
C ASP A 736 -12.28 22.76 -1.01
N GLU A 737 -11.76 21.67 -1.59
CA GLU A 737 -12.55 20.60 -2.19
C GLU A 737 -13.56 19.98 -1.20
N GLN A 738 -13.09 19.52 -0.04
CA GLN A 738 -13.98 18.88 0.95
C GLN A 738 -14.92 19.91 1.61
N GLN A 739 -14.46 21.13 1.84
CA GLN A 739 -15.35 22.18 2.37
C GLN A 739 -16.48 22.50 1.38
N ASN A 740 -16.16 22.67 0.10
CA ASN A 740 -17.14 22.90 -0.95
C ASN A 740 -18.09 21.71 -1.12
N ALA A 741 -17.63 20.48 -0.93
CA ALA A 741 -18.47 19.28 -0.93
C ALA A 741 -19.54 19.34 0.18
N GLY A 742 -19.15 19.76 1.39
CA GLY A 742 -20.08 19.97 2.49
C GLY A 742 -21.12 21.07 2.20
N ILE A 743 -20.69 22.17 1.59
CA ILE A 743 -21.55 23.31 1.22
C ILE A 743 -22.57 22.89 0.16
N ALA A 744 -22.13 22.18 -0.89
CA ALA A 744 -23.00 21.64 -1.93
C ALA A 744 -24.05 20.69 -1.34
N LEU A 745 -23.63 19.77 -0.46
CA LEU A 745 -24.56 18.85 0.20
C LEU A 745 -25.59 19.58 1.06
N GLN A 746 -25.16 20.60 1.82
CA GLN A 746 -26.07 21.45 2.61
C GLN A 746 -27.13 22.11 1.72
N ASP A 747 -26.73 22.65 0.57
CA ASP A 747 -27.64 23.31 -0.36
C ASP A 747 -28.62 22.32 -1.03
N PHE A 748 -28.13 21.15 -1.47
CA PHE A 748 -28.97 20.11 -2.07
C PHE A 748 -30.03 19.59 -1.09
N MET A 749 -29.65 19.30 0.16
CA MET A 749 -30.60 18.84 1.18
C MET A 749 -31.66 19.89 1.49
N ARG A 750 -31.26 21.17 1.58
CA ARG A 750 -32.18 22.27 1.80
C ARG A 750 -33.17 22.43 0.65
N LYS A 751 -32.71 22.40 -0.61
CA LYS A 751 -33.53 22.52 -1.82
C LYS A 751 -34.47 21.32 -2.01
N ALA A 752 -33.97 20.10 -1.83
CA ALA A 752 -34.74 18.88 -2.07
C ALA A 752 -35.84 18.65 -1.02
N PHE A 753 -35.59 19.01 0.24
CA PHE A 753 -36.42 18.61 1.37
C PHE A 753 -36.96 19.78 2.21
N ASN A 754 -36.93 21.00 1.68
CA ASN A 754 -37.42 22.21 2.34
C ASN A 754 -36.89 22.38 3.78
N GLY A 755 -35.59 22.10 3.98
CA GLY A 755 -34.93 22.22 5.28
C GLY A 755 -35.23 21.09 6.29
N PHE A 756 -35.88 20.00 5.88
CA PHE A 756 -36.06 18.84 6.75
C PHE A 756 -34.72 18.18 7.15
N ILE A 757 -33.74 18.17 6.24
CA ILE A 757 -32.38 17.67 6.51
C ILE A 757 -31.41 18.86 6.46
N ASN A 758 -30.73 19.10 7.57
CA ASN A 758 -29.67 20.09 7.72
C ASN A 758 -28.31 19.39 7.80
N ILE A 759 -27.29 19.99 7.17
CA ILE A 759 -25.92 19.49 7.20
C ILE A 759 -25.06 20.44 8.03
N GLU A 760 -24.47 19.94 9.10
CA GLU A 760 -23.48 20.64 9.92
C GLU A 760 -22.07 20.33 9.40
N ILE A 761 -21.33 21.34 8.95
CA ILE A 761 -19.97 21.18 8.39
C ILE A 761 -18.94 21.43 9.48
N LYS A 762 -18.13 20.42 9.82
CA LYS A 762 -17.01 20.53 10.76
C LYS A 762 -15.67 20.37 10.04
N SER A 763 -14.95 21.47 9.87
CA SER A 763 -13.59 21.49 9.30
C SER A 763 -12.54 21.14 10.34
N LEU A 764 -11.66 20.18 10.02
CA LEU A 764 -10.59 19.68 10.89
C LEU A 764 -9.25 19.71 10.14
N PRO A 765 -8.11 19.97 10.80
CA PRO A 765 -6.80 19.74 10.20
C PRO A 765 -6.59 18.27 9.84
N GLU A 766 -5.86 17.95 8.76
CA GLU A 766 -5.68 16.59 8.19
C GLU A 766 -5.46 15.47 9.24
N ASN A 767 -4.52 15.64 10.17
CA ASN A 767 -4.25 14.62 11.20
C ASN A 767 -5.43 14.40 12.15
N VAL A 768 -6.15 15.47 12.49
CA VAL A 768 -7.34 15.42 13.36
C VAL A 768 -8.53 14.87 12.59
N TYR A 769 -8.65 15.20 11.30
CA TYR A 769 -9.64 14.62 10.39
C TYR A 769 -9.49 13.10 10.30
N GLU A 770 -8.28 12.60 10.03
CA GLU A 770 -8.03 11.16 9.94
C GLU A 770 -8.30 10.43 11.26
N TYR A 771 -7.99 11.07 12.40
CA TYR A 771 -8.34 10.54 13.71
C TYR A 771 -9.86 10.47 13.92
N ALA A 772 -10.58 11.58 13.71
CA ALA A 772 -12.03 11.65 13.86
C ALA A 772 -12.76 10.67 12.93
N ARG A 773 -12.27 10.54 11.69
CA ARG A 773 -12.75 9.58 10.70
C ARG A 773 -12.58 8.15 11.19
N THR A 774 -11.38 7.76 11.59
CA THR A 774 -11.13 6.39 12.06
C THR A 774 -11.82 6.08 13.40
N LYS A 775 -12.18 7.11 14.17
CA LYS A 775 -13.02 7.02 15.39
C LYS A 775 -14.52 7.03 15.12
N GLY A 776 -14.97 7.16 13.87
CA GLY A 776 -16.40 7.19 13.55
C GLY A 776 -17.12 8.43 14.08
N GLU A 777 -16.43 9.56 14.25
CA GLU A 777 -17.01 10.79 14.80
C GLU A 777 -17.68 11.67 13.72
N PHE A 778 -18.45 11.05 12.82
CA PHE A 778 -19.13 11.70 11.70
C PHE A 778 -20.42 10.95 11.33
N ASP A 779 -21.35 11.61 10.64
CA ASP A 779 -22.47 10.95 9.94
C ASP A 779 -22.14 10.72 8.47
N LEU A 780 -21.56 11.75 7.85
CA LEU A 780 -21.25 11.82 6.43
C LEU A 780 -19.79 12.25 6.24
N LEU A 781 -19.11 11.65 5.27
CA LEU A 781 -17.82 12.15 4.80
C LEU A 781 -17.75 12.06 3.28
N TYR A 782 -17.00 12.99 2.69
CA TYR A 782 -16.62 12.98 1.28
C TYR A 782 -15.15 12.64 1.19
N ARG A 783 -14.78 11.69 0.34
CA ARG A 783 -13.39 11.31 0.15
C ARG A 783 -13.20 10.58 -1.17
N ASN A 784 -11.96 10.63 -1.65
CA ASN A 784 -11.42 9.67 -2.58
C ASN A 784 -11.19 8.29 -1.90
N PHE A 785 -11.69 7.24 -2.54
CA PHE A 785 -11.67 5.85 -2.10
C PHE A 785 -10.84 4.93 -3.00
N ASP A 786 -9.89 5.49 -3.75
CA ASP A 786 -9.02 4.75 -4.68
C ASP A 786 -8.21 3.66 -3.96
N ALA A 787 -8.00 3.80 -2.65
CA ALA A 787 -7.41 2.78 -1.80
C ALA A 787 -8.16 1.43 -1.82
N PHE A 788 -9.40 1.39 -2.31
CA PHE A 788 -10.16 0.15 -2.52
C PHE A 788 -10.12 -0.36 -3.96
N GLY A 789 -9.66 0.44 -4.93
CA GLY A 789 -9.62 0.07 -6.34
C GLY A 789 -8.29 -0.53 -6.76
N SER A 790 -8.25 -1.85 -6.95
CA SER A 790 -7.09 -2.54 -7.57
C SER A 790 -7.49 -3.46 -8.72
N ASP A 791 -8.70 -4.00 -8.65
CA ASP A 791 -9.28 -4.94 -9.60
C ASP A 791 -10.81 -4.70 -9.64
N ALA A 792 -11.48 -5.28 -10.64
CA ALA A 792 -12.90 -5.09 -10.86
C ALA A 792 -13.80 -5.39 -9.63
N TYR A 793 -13.41 -6.33 -8.76
CA TYR A 793 -14.19 -6.73 -7.60
C TYR A 793 -13.77 -6.01 -6.30
N SER A 794 -12.65 -5.28 -6.29
CA SER A 794 -12.04 -4.80 -5.04
C SER A 794 -12.96 -3.82 -4.31
N TYR A 795 -13.73 -3.00 -5.05
CA TYR A 795 -14.73 -2.09 -4.51
C TYR A 795 -15.91 -2.81 -3.86
N VAL A 796 -16.56 -3.76 -4.53
CA VAL A 796 -17.67 -4.51 -3.93
C VAL A 796 -17.22 -5.40 -2.79
N ARG A 797 -15.95 -5.84 -2.79
CA ARG A 797 -15.40 -6.74 -1.79
C ARG A 797 -15.40 -6.14 -0.37
N VAL A 798 -15.23 -4.83 -0.25
CA VAL A 798 -15.11 -4.14 1.06
C VAL A 798 -16.30 -4.39 1.98
N PHE A 799 -17.46 -4.76 1.43
CA PHE A 799 -18.69 -5.01 2.18
C PHE A 799 -18.94 -6.49 2.53
N PHE A 800 -18.03 -7.43 2.23
CA PHE A 800 -18.10 -8.79 2.79
C PHE A 800 -17.63 -8.83 4.24
N ARG A 801 -16.84 -7.84 4.68
CA ARG A 801 -16.26 -7.81 6.03
C ARG A 801 -16.61 -6.49 6.71
N THR A 802 -16.89 -6.58 8.01
CA THR A 802 -17.01 -5.38 8.84
C THR A 802 -15.63 -4.82 9.16
N ASP A 803 -15.53 -3.49 9.15
CA ASP A 803 -14.44 -2.74 9.75
C ASP A 803 -14.97 -1.74 10.80
N GLY A 804 -15.99 -2.15 11.55
CA GLY A 804 -16.59 -1.35 12.62
C GLY A 804 -15.71 -1.24 13.87
N ILE A 805 -16.10 -0.31 14.74
CA ILE A 805 -15.52 -0.13 16.07
C ILE A 805 -16.09 -1.22 16.98
N ASP A 806 -15.25 -1.77 17.85
CA ASP A 806 -15.61 -2.77 18.85
C ASP A 806 -14.78 -2.53 20.13
N SER A 807 -15.11 -1.47 20.88
CA SER A 807 -14.44 -1.07 22.12
C SER A 807 -14.61 -2.08 23.24
N LYS A 808 -15.70 -2.87 23.25
CA LYS A 808 -15.82 -4.06 24.13
C LYS A 808 -14.66 -5.03 23.90
N ASN A 809 -14.10 -5.02 22.71
CA ASN A 809 -12.94 -5.77 22.28
C ASN A 809 -11.72 -4.89 22.01
N ALA A 810 -11.65 -3.69 22.61
CA ALA A 810 -10.54 -2.75 22.47
C ALA A 810 -10.16 -2.34 21.03
N LYS A 811 -10.98 -2.68 20.02
CA LYS A 811 -10.84 -2.15 18.67
C LYS A 811 -11.48 -0.77 18.65
N THR A 812 -10.69 0.24 18.97
CA THR A 812 -11.21 1.61 19.13
C THR A 812 -11.21 2.44 17.85
N THR A 813 -10.88 1.86 16.70
CA THR A 813 -10.87 2.54 15.38
C THR A 813 -11.36 1.61 14.28
N GLY A 814 -11.96 2.16 13.22
CA GLY A 814 -12.47 1.45 12.04
C GLY A 814 -12.37 2.27 10.75
N PHE A 815 -13.25 1.98 9.78
CA PHE A 815 -13.41 2.73 8.51
C PHE A 815 -12.18 2.74 7.58
N ARG A 816 -11.25 1.80 7.72
CA ARG A 816 -10.06 1.68 6.87
C ARG A 816 -10.28 0.73 5.70
N ASN A 817 -10.96 -0.39 5.95
CA ASN A 817 -11.16 -1.47 4.98
C ASN A 817 -12.61 -1.65 4.54
N ASN A 818 -13.53 -0.91 5.17
CA ASN A 818 -14.93 -0.79 4.79
C ASN A 818 -15.38 0.66 5.04
N PRO A 819 -15.81 1.41 4.00
CA PRO A 819 -16.13 2.84 4.13
C PRO A 819 -17.33 3.12 5.05
N SER A 820 -18.17 2.11 5.30
CA SER A 820 -19.39 2.21 6.11
C SER A 820 -19.29 1.39 7.39
N ALA A 821 -18.06 1.03 7.80
CA ALA A 821 -17.73 0.31 9.02
C ALA A 821 -18.46 -1.02 9.21
N SER A 822 -19.65 -0.99 9.80
CA SER A 822 -20.38 -2.17 10.22
C SER A 822 -21.34 -2.72 9.18
N PHE A 823 -21.58 -2.03 8.07
CA PHE A 823 -22.40 -2.55 6.97
C PHE A 823 -21.71 -3.72 6.26
N THR A 824 -22.43 -4.84 6.09
CA THR A 824 -21.98 -5.98 5.28
C THR A 824 -23.15 -6.59 4.50
N TYR A 825 -22.86 -7.33 3.44
CA TYR A 825 -23.88 -8.10 2.73
C TYR A 825 -24.58 -9.10 3.65
N GLU A 826 -23.84 -9.74 4.57
CA GLU A 826 -24.42 -10.62 5.59
C GLU A 826 -25.54 -9.92 6.37
N LYS A 827 -25.31 -8.68 6.85
CA LYS A 827 -26.31 -7.91 7.59
C LYS A 827 -27.49 -7.53 6.71
N TYR A 828 -27.24 -7.05 5.50
CA TYR A 828 -28.29 -6.74 4.52
C TYR A 828 -29.22 -7.94 4.28
N PHE A 829 -28.66 -9.14 4.08
CA PHE A 829 -29.45 -10.34 3.87
C PHE A 829 -30.11 -10.87 5.15
N SER A 830 -29.48 -10.68 6.30
CA SER A 830 -30.05 -11.05 7.60
C SER A 830 -31.30 -10.24 7.94
N GLU A 831 -31.34 -8.96 7.56
CA GLU A 831 -32.51 -8.08 7.74
C GLU A 831 -33.74 -8.54 6.94
N ILE A 832 -33.55 -9.31 5.86
CA ILE A 832 -34.62 -9.90 5.05
C ILE A 832 -34.82 -11.41 5.30
N GLY A 833 -34.34 -11.92 6.44
CA GLY A 833 -34.69 -13.26 6.94
C GLY A 833 -33.76 -14.41 6.52
N TYR A 834 -32.63 -14.12 5.85
CA TYR A 834 -31.61 -15.15 5.57
C TYR A 834 -30.74 -15.44 6.79
N LYS A 835 -30.38 -16.71 6.97
CA LYS A 835 -29.50 -17.19 8.05
C LYS A 835 -28.80 -18.50 7.67
N LEU A 836 -27.82 -18.92 8.45
CA LEU A 836 -27.21 -20.23 8.33
C LEU A 836 -28.02 -21.29 9.08
N ASP A 837 -28.17 -22.48 8.49
CA ASP A 837 -28.64 -23.69 9.18
C ASP A 837 -27.48 -24.44 9.86
N GLU A 838 -27.78 -25.56 10.55
CA GLU A 838 -26.76 -26.37 11.24
C GLU A 838 -25.71 -26.98 10.30
N SER A 839 -26.00 -27.11 9.01
CA SER A 839 -25.07 -27.62 7.99
C SER A 839 -24.19 -26.52 7.39
N GLY A 840 -24.42 -25.26 7.77
CA GLY A 840 -23.73 -24.11 7.21
C GLY A 840 -24.26 -23.70 5.83
N LYS A 841 -25.49 -24.10 5.49
CA LYS A 841 -26.17 -23.66 4.27
C LYS A 841 -27.02 -22.42 4.58
N VAL A 842 -27.04 -21.47 3.64
CA VAL A 842 -27.89 -20.28 3.75
C VAL A 842 -29.34 -20.68 3.45
N VAL A 843 -30.22 -20.39 4.41
CA VAL A 843 -31.66 -20.66 4.35
C VAL A 843 -32.43 -19.38 4.68
N ILE A 844 -33.68 -19.29 4.21
CA ILE A 844 -34.59 -18.17 4.51
C ILE A 844 -35.75 -18.67 5.35
N ASP A 845 -36.25 -17.86 6.28
CA ASP A 845 -37.48 -18.18 6.96
C ASP A 845 -38.72 -18.08 6.04
N GLN A 846 -39.78 -18.78 6.41
CA GLN A 846 -40.98 -18.86 5.55
C GLN A 846 -41.71 -17.52 5.44
N LYS A 847 -41.55 -16.63 6.43
CA LYS A 847 -42.25 -15.33 6.49
C LYS A 847 -41.68 -14.35 5.47
N HIS A 848 -40.36 -14.32 5.30
CA HIS A 848 -39.69 -13.35 4.43
C HIS A 848 -39.44 -13.87 3.01
N LYS A 849 -39.73 -15.14 2.71
CA LYS A 849 -39.53 -15.75 1.37
C LYS A 849 -40.12 -14.93 0.23
N ASN A 850 -41.35 -14.45 0.38
CA ASN A 850 -42.02 -13.65 -0.65
C ASN A 850 -41.41 -12.25 -0.79
N GLU A 851 -40.92 -11.66 0.31
CA GLU A 851 -40.30 -10.33 0.31
C GLU A 851 -38.91 -10.37 -0.33
N ALA A 852 -38.12 -11.40 -0.02
CA ALA A 852 -36.83 -11.63 -0.66
C ALA A 852 -36.96 -11.86 -2.17
N GLU A 853 -37.98 -12.60 -2.61
CA GLU A 853 -38.20 -12.82 -4.04
C GLU A 853 -38.67 -11.55 -4.78
N LYS A 854 -39.53 -10.74 -4.13
CA LYS A 854 -39.89 -9.40 -4.64
C LYS A 854 -38.68 -8.50 -4.75
N LEU A 855 -37.78 -8.52 -3.76
CA LEU A 855 -36.53 -7.77 -3.77
C LEU A 855 -35.63 -8.20 -4.92
N ARG A 856 -35.35 -9.51 -5.04
CA ARG A 856 -34.53 -10.07 -6.12
C ARG A 856 -35.04 -9.67 -7.51
N THR A 857 -36.35 -9.76 -7.71
CA THR A 857 -37.01 -9.39 -8.96
C THR A 857 -36.96 -7.88 -9.22
N ARG A 858 -37.17 -7.05 -8.19
CA ARG A 858 -37.04 -5.59 -8.26
C ARG A 858 -35.64 -5.16 -8.67
N LEU A 859 -34.63 -5.80 -8.08
CA LEU A 859 -33.23 -5.57 -8.40
C LEU A 859 -32.81 -6.22 -9.73
N ARG A 860 -33.66 -7.02 -10.37
CA ARG A 860 -33.35 -7.74 -11.62
C ARG A 860 -32.03 -8.52 -11.50
N ILE A 861 -32.00 -9.43 -10.54
CA ILE A 861 -30.86 -10.32 -10.30
C ILE A 861 -31.30 -11.77 -10.57
N ASN A 862 -30.64 -12.44 -11.50
CA ASN A 862 -30.83 -13.85 -11.78
C ASN A 862 -30.66 -14.72 -10.52
N GLU A 863 -31.49 -15.76 -10.39
CA GLU A 863 -31.48 -16.65 -9.23
C GLU A 863 -30.11 -17.32 -8.99
N LYS A 864 -29.40 -17.72 -10.06
CA LYS A 864 -28.04 -18.30 -9.95
C LYS A 864 -27.07 -17.33 -9.29
N LEU A 865 -27.09 -16.07 -9.71
CA LEU A 865 -26.23 -15.01 -9.16
C LEU A 865 -26.63 -14.67 -7.71
N TRP A 866 -27.92 -14.54 -7.46
CA TRP A 866 -28.47 -14.28 -6.12
C TRP A 866 -28.04 -15.35 -5.10
N ASN A 867 -28.18 -16.63 -5.45
CA ASN A 867 -27.81 -17.73 -4.59
C ASN A 867 -26.30 -17.78 -4.30
N LYS A 868 -25.47 -17.44 -5.30
CA LYS A 868 -24.01 -17.36 -5.09
C LYS A 868 -23.62 -16.17 -4.21
N ILE A 869 -24.25 -15.01 -4.40
CA ILE A 869 -24.05 -13.85 -3.53
C ILE A 869 -24.39 -14.20 -2.07
N LEU A 870 -25.51 -14.89 -1.84
CA LEU A 870 -25.89 -15.37 -0.50
C LEU A 870 -24.81 -16.29 0.08
N GLU A 871 -24.35 -17.29 -0.67
CA GLU A 871 -23.30 -18.21 -0.20
C GLU A 871 -21.99 -17.50 0.15
N LEU A 872 -21.57 -16.51 -0.65
CA LEU A 872 -20.38 -15.71 -0.38
C LEU A 872 -20.57 -14.72 0.77
N SER A 873 -21.80 -14.26 1.02
CA SER A 873 -22.09 -13.23 2.03
C SER A 873 -22.05 -13.75 3.46
N PHE A 874 -22.36 -15.03 3.69
CA PHE A 874 -22.41 -15.60 5.04
C PHE A 874 -21.12 -16.34 5.40
N ARG A 875 -20.52 -15.96 6.53
CA ARG A 875 -19.39 -16.68 7.15
C ARG A 875 -19.90 -17.86 7.97
N LYS A 876 -19.34 -19.04 7.76
CA LYS A 876 -19.75 -20.30 8.42
C LYS A 876 -19.18 -20.41 9.84
N THR A 877 -19.71 -19.60 10.76
CA THR A 877 -19.17 -19.48 12.14
C THR A 877 -19.31 -20.75 12.98
N LYS A 878 -20.36 -21.55 12.79
CA LYS A 878 -20.51 -22.90 13.36
C LYS A 878 -21.34 -23.76 12.41
N TYR A 879 -20.82 -24.92 12.01
CA TYR A 879 -21.54 -25.83 11.13
C TYR A 879 -21.10 -27.28 11.33
N LYS A 880 -21.96 -28.23 10.96
CA LYS A 880 -21.66 -29.67 10.94
C LYS A 880 -21.29 -30.11 9.54
N ASP A 881 -20.08 -30.63 9.39
CA ASP A 881 -19.61 -31.27 8.16
C ASP A 881 -19.30 -32.74 8.45
N LYS A 882 -20.00 -33.66 7.75
CA LYS A 882 -19.92 -35.11 7.99
C LYS A 882 -20.06 -35.50 9.48
N GLY A 883 -20.92 -34.79 10.22
CA GLY A 883 -21.17 -35.01 11.65
C GLY A 883 -20.17 -34.35 12.61
N VAL A 884 -19.14 -33.66 12.10
CA VAL A 884 -18.12 -32.98 12.91
C VAL A 884 -18.41 -31.48 12.96
N ASN A 885 -18.39 -30.90 14.16
CA ASN A 885 -18.51 -29.45 14.34
C ASN A 885 -17.23 -28.77 13.81
N LYS A 886 -17.41 -27.85 12.85
CA LYS A 886 -16.38 -27.00 12.27
C LYS A 886 -16.73 -25.52 12.45
N GLU A 887 -15.70 -24.68 12.37
CA GLU A 887 -15.79 -23.23 12.38
C GLU A 887 -14.92 -22.70 11.24
N GLU A 888 -15.48 -21.81 10.42
CA GLU A 888 -14.73 -21.03 9.43
C GLU A 888 -14.17 -19.78 10.13
N SER A 889 -12.85 -19.68 10.21
CA SER A 889 -12.15 -18.47 10.68
C SER A 889 -12.36 -17.29 9.73
N LEU A 890 -12.02 -16.07 10.19
CA LEU A 890 -12.13 -14.89 9.34
C LEU A 890 -11.17 -14.93 8.13
N SER A 891 -9.99 -15.55 8.30
CA SER A 891 -9.01 -15.75 7.22
C SER A 891 -9.57 -16.70 6.17
N GLU A 892 -10.07 -17.86 6.57
CA GLU A 892 -10.66 -18.85 5.66
C GLU A 892 -11.86 -18.29 4.89
N TYR A 893 -12.72 -17.51 5.57
CA TYR A 893 -13.82 -16.80 4.92
C TYR A 893 -13.32 -15.84 3.84
N THR A 894 -12.27 -15.07 4.14
CA THR A 894 -11.68 -14.11 3.20
C THR A 894 -11.06 -14.82 2.01
N GLU A 895 -10.32 -15.90 2.24
CA GLU A 895 -9.72 -16.73 1.19
C GLU A 895 -10.79 -17.34 0.28
N ARG A 896 -11.90 -17.85 0.83
CA ARG A 896 -13.02 -18.38 0.04
C ARG A 896 -13.63 -17.31 -0.86
N VAL A 897 -13.92 -16.13 -0.33
CA VAL A 897 -14.49 -15.02 -1.11
C VAL A 897 -13.52 -14.55 -2.20
N ASN A 898 -12.25 -14.36 -1.85
CA ASN A 898 -11.22 -13.92 -2.80
C ASN A 898 -10.94 -14.95 -3.90
N ALA A 899 -10.91 -16.23 -3.56
CA ALA A 899 -10.71 -17.33 -4.52
C ALA A 899 -11.77 -17.29 -5.62
N PHE A 900 -13.04 -17.06 -5.24
CA PHE A 900 -14.13 -16.96 -6.21
C PHE A 900 -13.92 -15.77 -7.19
N PHE A 901 -13.71 -14.55 -6.66
CA PHE A 901 -13.56 -13.35 -7.50
C PHE A 901 -12.25 -13.31 -8.32
N THR A 902 -11.26 -14.14 -7.97
CA THR A 902 -10.00 -14.28 -8.74
C THR A 902 -9.95 -15.51 -9.63
N ASN A 903 -11.11 -16.12 -9.87
CA ASN A 903 -11.24 -17.29 -10.73
C ASN A 903 -10.43 -18.51 -10.25
N GLN A 904 -10.11 -18.59 -8.96
CA GLN A 904 -9.52 -19.76 -8.32
C GLN A 904 -10.64 -20.71 -7.89
N TYR A 905 -11.45 -21.12 -8.86
CA TYR A 905 -12.63 -21.95 -8.64
C TYR A 905 -12.27 -23.35 -8.17
N THR A 906 -13.11 -23.89 -7.31
CA THR A 906 -13.11 -25.31 -6.93
C THR A 906 -13.50 -26.20 -8.12
N SER A 907 -13.13 -27.48 -8.06
CA SER A 907 -13.54 -28.48 -9.06
C SER A 907 -15.07 -28.53 -9.24
N LYS A 908 -15.82 -28.36 -8.14
CA LYS A 908 -17.28 -28.31 -8.14
C LYS A 908 -17.79 -27.08 -8.90
N GLU A 909 -17.24 -25.90 -8.62
CA GLU A 909 -17.65 -24.65 -9.25
C GLU A 909 -17.44 -24.68 -10.77
N ILE A 910 -16.37 -25.34 -11.24
CA ILE A 910 -16.08 -25.50 -12.67
C ILE A 910 -16.99 -26.57 -13.30
N ASN A 911 -17.03 -27.77 -12.71
CA ASN A 911 -17.60 -28.94 -13.37
C ASN A 911 -19.11 -29.04 -13.21
N GLU A 912 -19.65 -28.70 -12.05
CA GLU A 912 -21.07 -28.82 -11.71
C GLU A 912 -21.80 -27.48 -11.88
N GLU A 913 -21.26 -26.41 -11.29
CA GLU A 913 -21.95 -25.11 -11.23
C GLU A 913 -21.65 -24.21 -12.46
N LYS A 914 -20.66 -24.58 -13.28
CA LYS A 914 -20.25 -23.89 -14.52
C LYS A 914 -19.96 -22.40 -14.31
N TRP A 915 -19.19 -22.06 -13.27
CA TRP A 915 -18.72 -20.69 -13.04
C TRP A 915 -17.59 -20.32 -14.00
N THR A 916 -17.60 -19.09 -14.45
CA THR A 916 -16.62 -18.50 -15.38
C THR A 916 -16.26 -17.10 -14.90
N GLU A 917 -15.15 -16.53 -15.40
CA GLU A 917 -14.79 -15.13 -15.13
C GLU A 917 -15.93 -14.16 -15.45
N GLN A 918 -16.60 -14.34 -16.60
CA GLN A 918 -17.77 -13.56 -16.97
C GLN A 918 -18.89 -13.68 -15.92
N SER A 919 -19.13 -14.88 -15.38
CA SER A 919 -20.12 -15.06 -14.32
C SER A 919 -19.74 -14.27 -13.05
N SER A 920 -18.45 -14.20 -12.70
CA SER A 920 -17.97 -13.40 -11.58
C SER A 920 -18.18 -11.90 -11.80
N PHE A 921 -18.00 -11.39 -13.02
CA PHE A 921 -18.37 -10.01 -13.34
C PHE A 921 -19.87 -9.75 -13.22
N GLY A 922 -20.72 -10.71 -13.60
CA GLY A 922 -22.17 -10.65 -13.36
C GLY A 922 -22.52 -10.55 -11.87
N ILE A 923 -21.79 -11.26 -11.00
CA ILE A 923 -21.92 -11.13 -9.54
C ILE A 923 -21.57 -9.71 -9.08
N ILE A 924 -20.49 -9.10 -9.57
CA ILE A 924 -20.11 -7.72 -9.22
C ILE A 924 -21.23 -6.74 -9.61
N GLY A 925 -21.75 -6.85 -10.84
CA GLY A 925 -22.87 -6.03 -11.30
C GLY A 925 -24.13 -6.20 -10.44
N ALA A 926 -24.42 -7.41 -9.96
CA ALA A 926 -25.53 -7.65 -9.04
C ALA A 926 -25.28 -7.10 -7.62
N LEU A 927 -24.03 -7.14 -7.12
CA LEU A 927 -23.65 -6.53 -5.84
C LEU A 927 -23.78 -5.00 -5.88
N GLU A 928 -23.47 -4.35 -7.00
CA GLU A 928 -23.68 -2.91 -7.18
C GLU A 928 -25.15 -2.50 -7.01
N LYS A 929 -26.08 -3.33 -7.48
CA LYS A 929 -27.53 -3.10 -7.28
C LYS A 929 -27.91 -3.19 -5.81
N ILE A 930 -27.33 -4.14 -5.07
CA ILE A 930 -27.52 -4.28 -3.62
C ILE A 930 -26.90 -3.10 -2.87
N ILE A 931 -25.70 -2.67 -3.24
CA ILE A 931 -25.05 -1.48 -2.67
C ILE A 931 -25.94 -0.26 -2.89
N ARG A 932 -26.45 -0.04 -4.10
CA ARG A 932 -27.35 1.09 -4.37
C ARG A 932 -28.64 1.02 -3.53
N ASP A 933 -29.25 -0.16 -3.43
CA ASP A 933 -30.48 -0.35 -2.65
C ASP A 933 -30.27 -0.06 -1.15
N ALA A 934 -29.15 -0.53 -0.60
CA ALA A 934 -28.78 -0.30 0.80
C ALA A 934 -28.23 1.11 1.07
N ALA A 935 -27.70 1.76 0.04
CA ALA A 935 -27.03 3.07 0.07
C ALA A 935 -26.00 3.23 1.21
N PRO A 936 -25.00 2.34 1.38
CA PRO A 936 -23.93 2.52 2.37
C PRO A 936 -22.93 3.61 1.94
N VAL A 937 -22.86 3.87 0.63
CA VAL A 937 -22.07 4.92 -0.02
C VAL A 937 -22.89 5.56 -1.15
N VAL A 938 -22.57 6.81 -1.50
CA VAL A 938 -23.10 7.53 -2.65
C VAL A 938 -21.92 7.85 -3.59
N PRO A 939 -21.73 7.07 -4.67
CA PRO A 939 -20.71 7.39 -5.66
C PRO A 939 -21.00 8.75 -6.29
N LEU A 940 -19.94 9.50 -6.59
CA LEU A 940 -20.03 10.83 -7.21
C LEU A 940 -19.23 10.89 -8.52
N MET A 941 -18.03 10.30 -8.52
CA MET A 941 -17.09 10.34 -9.65
C MET A 941 -16.15 9.13 -9.61
N GLU A 942 -15.74 8.65 -10.78
CA GLU A 942 -14.78 7.53 -10.95
C GLU A 942 -13.39 7.99 -11.42
N VAL A 943 -13.30 9.13 -12.11
CA VAL A 943 -12.04 9.58 -12.71
C VAL A 943 -11.92 11.08 -12.54
N ASP A 944 -10.91 11.49 -11.78
CA ASP A 944 -10.43 12.88 -11.72
C ASP A 944 -9.88 13.24 -13.10
N THR A 945 -10.71 13.84 -13.95
CA THR A 945 -10.22 14.47 -15.18
C THR A 945 -9.95 15.94 -14.91
N TYR A 946 -8.75 16.38 -15.24
CA TYR A 946 -8.33 17.77 -15.05
C TYR A 946 -7.35 18.20 -16.13
N TRP A 947 -7.26 19.51 -16.31
CA TRP A 947 -6.24 20.12 -17.15
C TRP A 947 -5.00 20.45 -16.31
N GLU A 948 -3.84 20.12 -16.84
CA GLU A 948 -2.55 20.50 -16.30
C GLU A 948 -1.73 21.24 -17.34
N ILE A 949 -0.79 22.04 -16.86
CA ILE A 949 0.20 22.71 -17.70
C ILE A 949 1.59 22.31 -17.22
N SER A 950 2.47 21.91 -18.15
CA SER A 950 3.82 21.43 -17.81
C SER A 950 4.87 21.86 -18.82
N ARG A 951 5.94 22.46 -18.33
CA ARG A 951 7.23 22.66 -19.02
C ARG A 951 8.27 21.62 -18.61
N VAL A 952 7.87 20.61 -17.83
CA VAL A 952 8.78 19.57 -17.37
C VAL A 952 8.99 18.58 -18.51
N ASN A 953 10.26 18.33 -18.85
CA ASN A 953 10.66 17.28 -19.77
C ASN A 953 11.52 16.24 -19.04
N GLY A 954 11.68 15.07 -19.65
CA GLY A 954 12.38 13.91 -19.10
C GLY A 954 11.62 13.13 -18.04
N SER A 955 10.36 13.48 -17.76
CA SER A 955 9.44 12.66 -16.97
C SER A 955 8.13 12.55 -17.72
N ASP A 956 7.62 11.34 -17.93
CA ASP A 956 6.39 11.10 -18.70
C ASP A 956 5.12 11.36 -17.88
N ASN A 957 5.26 11.39 -16.55
CA ASN A 957 4.19 11.64 -15.60
C ASN A 957 4.70 12.47 -14.41
N LEU A 958 3.82 13.28 -13.81
CA LEU A 958 4.08 14.10 -12.62
C LEU A 958 3.15 13.79 -11.45
N PHE A 959 2.39 12.68 -11.54
CA PHE A 959 1.58 12.15 -10.44
C PHE A 959 2.45 11.83 -9.22
N THR A 960 3.61 11.20 -9.45
CA THR A 960 4.69 11.06 -8.48
C THR A 960 5.97 11.67 -9.03
N TYR A 961 6.84 12.12 -8.13
CA TYR A 961 8.06 12.82 -8.47
C TYR A 961 9.22 11.84 -8.49
N SER A 962 9.40 11.15 -9.61
CA SER A 962 10.62 10.43 -9.98
C SER A 962 11.52 11.35 -10.82
N LEU A 963 12.27 12.24 -10.17
CA LEU A 963 12.82 13.43 -10.83
C LEU A 963 14.24 13.29 -11.38
N GLN A 964 14.82 12.08 -11.43
CA GLN A 964 16.21 11.89 -11.86
C GLN A 964 16.50 12.57 -13.22
N PHE A 965 15.57 12.42 -14.16
CA PHE A 965 15.68 12.93 -15.52
C PHE A 965 14.87 14.20 -15.75
N ALA A 966 14.16 14.71 -14.73
CA ALA A 966 13.27 15.85 -14.90
C ALA A 966 14.06 17.16 -15.00
N TYR A 967 13.65 18.04 -15.90
CA TYR A 967 14.15 19.42 -16.02
C TYR A 967 13.10 20.38 -16.60
N ASP A 968 13.27 21.68 -16.35
CA ASP A 968 12.42 22.75 -16.91
C ASP A 968 12.94 23.13 -18.31
N THR A 969 12.13 22.96 -19.35
CA THR A 969 12.56 23.28 -20.73
C THR A 969 12.79 24.77 -20.96
N ALA A 970 12.23 25.64 -20.11
CA ALA A 970 12.50 27.07 -20.17
C ALA A 970 13.90 27.43 -19.63
N PHE A 971 14.48 26.56 -18.79
CA PHE A 971 15.79 26.76 -18.15
C PHE A 971 16.56 25.42 -18.06
N PRO A 972 16.90 24.80 -19.20
CA PRO A 972 17.53 23.49 -19.18
C PRO A 972 18.93 23.60 -18.55
N PRO A 973 19.32 22.64 -17.68
CA PRO A 973 20.64 22.66 -17.04
C PRO A 973 21.80 22.41 -18.00
N SER A 974 21.51 22.02 -19.24
CA SER A 974 22.47 21.83 -20.33
C SER A 974 21.86 22.26 -21.67
N PRO A 975 22.60 22.96 -22.54
CA PRO A 975 22.10 23.39 -23.86
C PRO A 975 21.87 22.23 -24.84
N LYS A 976 22.32 21.01 -24.51
CA LYS A 976 22.12 19.81 -25.33
C LYS A 976 20.76 19.14 -25.10
N LEU A 977 20.01 19.58 -24.09
CA LEU A 977 18.73 18.98 -23.75
C LEU A 977 17.62 19.54 -24.65
N PRO A 978 16.67 18.69 -25.11
CA PRO A 978 15.53 19.13 -25.89
C PRO A 978 14.68 20.18 -25.15
N THR A 979 14.36 21.28 -25.82
CA THR A 979 13.48 22.34 -25.29
C THR A 979 12.02 22.19 -25.74
N ASP A 980 11.77 21.42 -26.80
CA ASP A 980 10.43 21.10 -27.28
C ASP A 980 9.90 19.84 -26.57
N ILE A 981 8.63 19.92 -26.13
CA ILE A 981 7.95 18.84 -25.39
C ILE A 981 7.14 17.93 -26.32
N LYS A 982 6.99 18.28 -27.61
CA LYS A 982 6.19 17.48 -28.55
C LYS A 982 6.85 16.13 -28.82
N GLU A 983 6.16 15.06 -28.43
CA GLU A 983 6.17 13.83 -29.21
C GLU A 983 5.54 14.17 -30.56
N THR A 984 6.28 14.02 -31.65
CA THR A 984 5.68 14.02 -32.99
C THR A 984 4.61 12.94 -33.02
N GLU A 985 3.35 13.34 -33.26
CA GLU A 985 2.21 12.45 -33.50
C GLU A 985 2.54 11.33 -34.50
#